data_AF-A0A812TB82-F1
#
_entry.id   AF-A0A812TB82-F1
#
_cell.length_a   1.000
_cell.length_b   1.000
_cell.length_c   1.000
_cell.angle_alpha   90.00
_cell.angle_beta   90.00
_cell.angle_gamma   90.00
#
_symmetry.space_group_name_H-M   'P 1'
#
loop_
_entity.id
_entity.type
_entity.pdbx_description
1 polymer ?
#
loop_
_entity_poly.entity_id
_entity_poly.type
_entity_poly.pdbx_seq_one_letter_code
_entity_poly.pdbx_strand_id
1 'polypeptide(L)'
;MTESGLQAVVGTPSELSEDSAQDCLDSQLVESLLEMMTQMKAIRPEIVRGIPVHRFLQRMPCKGLAKQQRMFYGLSKVTKQLDEFWSHSWRTKAWLKYVNILFLNNGFPAFVVGTLCALVAFSLSLAGILPLQRVAGPANAWCTIAGSIGYYVTLLLWPSRKLAFFDIACINQRDEIQKSEALLSPRSDTSVLVCPVFVGPALLVGNIGSSVLLLALLCSGLPLFPWAGIFISAMVFPCMVFLAYVILAHCRSIDVMQHQVRHFTVEHSLCHCCESGHVNANGGQLMCDRLIILRCISAWFGSVDAFESLVRTRLLKTLVYQLANQVFSYWRIVQVAIPVAWAVLDLLDWNYQDLPAAVLLQVGSLMFGAYFFCEHALRQLSADHFGNWVAAHLVALTFMGTVTLVLWRHLPAIERAPERSDRLEALYSGGRLKHPRAYGRAASAARCAEQGIASCRFAAMSASGLQIVLGSPSESEKCPPISLDSQYFDRIMTDMRAISPDIVRGIPVHRFLQRMPCKWLAREKRNFYGLSQVTNQLDEFWSHSWRTNAGLKYVNILFLNNGFPAFVVGTLCALVAFSLNLAGILPKESVAGPANAWCTTSGVIGYYVTLLLWRSRKLAFLDVACISQTDRELNGLGLLSMGGFLRCSQSLLVLWDETVVTRLWCMFEMAGFLHSKGPNADKSVLVCPVFTGPALFVGHLGVSVLLLALLCADLQLFPWGGIFISAMVFPCLVFLAYVVLAHCRSIDVMQHQVRHFTVEQSFCHCCDNGHVGANGGEITCDRLTILRCISAWFGSVETFEALVRTQVSKMLVYQLANQVFSYWRIVQAASPVAWAILDMLDRNLFGITLAVPQTSLAAVTYVFCYAPSISLILLRLAYRVRNLGHSKWTQWLLAVALLAVGSLIFVAYFWCEHAIKRLSDDLFGNWMPANIALLIVTGAATLVLWRHLPAIETTP
;
A
#
# COMPACT_ATOMS: atom_id res chain seq x y z
N MET A 1 -56.87 -30.47 9.68
CA MET A 1 -56.58 -31.80 9.12
C MET A 1 -55.44 -32.39 9.90
N THR A 2 -55.63 -33.64 10.30
CA THR A 2 -55.04 -34.36 11.44
C THR A 2 -53.55 -34.68 11.31
N GLU A 3 -52.85 -34.60 12.44
CA GLU A 3 -51.59 -35.27 12.72
C GLU A 3 -51.81 -36.79 12.74
N SER A 4 -51.30 -37.50 11.74
CA SER A 4 -51.04 -38.95 11.81
C SER A 4 -50.34 -39.38 10.52
N GLY A 5 -49.09 -39.81 10.65
CA GLY A 5 -48.34 -40.45 9.57
C GLY A 5 -47.05 -39.72 9.22
N LEU A 6 -46.03 -39.87 10.06
CA LEU A 6 -44.62 -40.06 9.65
C LEU A 6 -43.77 -40.43 10.88
N GLN A 7 -44.07 -41.58 11.48
CA GLN A 7 -43.13 -42.33 12.30
C GLN A 7 -42.88 -43.65 11.59
N ALA A 8 -41.87 -43.68 10.72
CA ALA A 8 -41.17 -44.89 10.27
C ALA A 8 -39.94 -44.46 9.47
N VAL A 9 -38.82 -45.15 9.70
CA VAL A 9 -37.53 -45.03 8.99
C VAL A 9 -36.59 -43.92 9.50
N VAL A 10 -36.15 -44.05 10.75
CA VAL A 10 -34.75 -43.73 11.09
C VAL A 10 -34.20 -44.97 11.80
N GLY A 11 -33.60 -45.87 11.02
CA GLY A 11 -32.80 -46.96 11.54
C GLY A 11 -31.53 -46.40 12.16
N THR A 12 -31.25 -46.84 13.39
CA THR A 12 -29.94 -46.70 14.05
C THR A 12 -28.84 -47.32 13.17
N PRO A 13 -27.62 -46.75 13.15
CA PRO A 13 -26.50 -47.39 12.48
C PRO A 13 -26.04 -48.58 13.33
N SER A 14 -26.61 -49.75 13.05
CA SER A 14 -26.08 -51.05 13.46
C SER A 14 -24.90 -51.40 12.56
N GLU A 15 -23.76 -51.69 13.17
CA GLU A 15 -22.74 -52.66 12.76
C GLU A 15 -22.83 -53.07 11.28
N LEU A 16 -22.14 -52.31 10.43
CA LEU A 16 -21.74 -52.78 9.11
C LEU A 16 -20.61 -53.78 9.32
N SER A 17 -20.93 -55.05 9.09
CA SER A 17 -20.03 -56.18 9.10
C SER A 17 -18.89 -55.99 8.09
N GLU A 18 -17.68 -56.19 8.58
CA GLU A 18 -16.46 -56.43 7.81
C GLU A 18 -16.60 -57.72 6.98
N ASP A 19 -17.16 -57.62 5.77
CA ASP A 19 -17.00 -58.63 4.71
C ASP A 19 -16.00 -58.05 3.68
N SER A 20 -14.69 -58.08 3.93
CA SER A 20 -13.76 -59.22 4.03
C SER A 20 -13.58 -60.04 2.74
N ALA A 21 -13.26 -59.36 1.63
CA ALA A 21 -12.35 -59.87 0.58
C ALA A 21 -11.98 -58.79 -0.46
N GLN A 22 -12.89 -57.85 -0.74
CA GLN A 22 -12.65 -56.77 -1.70
C GLN A 22 -11.77 -55.64 -1.11
N ASP A 23 -11.87 -55.36 0.19
CA ASP A 23 -11.04 -54.35 0.90
C ASP A 23 -9.56 -54.76 1.05
N CYS A 24 -9.24 -56.05 0.95
CA CYS A 24 -7.87 -56.54 1.17
C CYS A 24 -6.99 -56.36 -0.08
N LEU A 25 -7.56 -56.51 -1.29
CA LEU A 25 -6.83 -56.27 -2.54
C LEU A 25 -6.55 -54.78 -2.78
N ASP A 26 -7.44 -53.89 -2.34
CA ASP A 26 -7.25 -52.44 -2.44
C ASP A 26 -6.23 -51.91 -1.42
N SER A 27 -6.17 -52.48 -0.21
CA SER A 27 -5.19 -52.05 0.81
C SER A 27 -3.74 -52.26 0.35
N GLN A 28 -3.43 -53.42 -0.26
CA GLN A 28 -2.07 -53.73 -0.73
C GLN A 28 -1.64 -52.85 -1.92
N LEU A 29 -2.57 -52.55 -2.83
CA LEU A 29 -2.34 -51.61 -3.93
C LEU A 29 -2.16 -50.19 -3.41
N VAL A 30 -2.98 -49.76 -2.44
CA VAL A 30 -2.88 -48.45 -1.79
C VAL A 30 -1.55 -48.29 -1.04
N GLU A 31 -1.09 -49.30 -0.30
CA GLU A 31 0.22 -49.28 0.37
C GLU A 31 1.38 -49.25 -0.64
N SER A 32 1.31 -50.03 -1.72
CA SER A 32 2.32 -50.00 -2.79
C SER A 32 2.36 -48.64 -3.50
N LEU A 33 1.18 -48.05 -3.77
CA LEU A 33 1.05 -46.70 -4.31
C LEU A 33 1.59 -45.65 -3.33
N LEU A 34 1.33 -45.78 -2.04
CA LEU A 34 1.85 -44.90 -0.99
C LEU A 34 3.37 -44.97 -0.88
N GLU A 35 3.96 -46.16 -0.94
CA GLU A 35 5.41 -46.31 -0.93
C GLU A 35 6.05 -45.64 -2.16
N MET A 36 5.43 -45.76 -3.34
CA MET A 36 5.88 -45.04 -4.53
C MET A 36 5.69 -43.52 -4.42
N MET A 37 4.56 -43.07 -3.88
CA MET A 37 4.22 -41.64 -3.66
C MET A 37 5.15 -40.97 -2.66
N THR A 38 5.50 -41.67 -1.58
CA THR A 38 6.44 -41.18 -0.57
C THR A 38 7.84 -41.00 -1.13
N GLN A 39 8.25 -41.85 -2.08
CA GLN A 39 9.50 -41.70 -2.82
C GLN A 39 9.47 -40.58 -3.89
N MET A 40 8.32 -39.93 -4.12
CA MET A 40 8.14 -38.87 -5.13
C MET A 40 8.56 -39.29 -6.55
N LYS A 41 8.47 -40.59 -6.86
CA LYS A 41 8.77 -41.13 -8.20
C LYS A 41 7.46 -41.30 -8.99
N ALA A 42 7.49 -40.93 -10.26
CA ALA A 42 6.36 -41.22 -11.15
C ALA A 42 6.16 -42.74 -11.25
N ILE A 43 4.92 -43.19 -11.00
CA ILE A 43 4.54 -44.62 -11.07
C ILE A 43 4.84 -45.20 -12.46
N ARG A 44 4.62 -44.39 -13.49
CA ARG A 44 5.01 -44.69 -14.88
C ARG A 44 5.69 -43.47 -15.51
N PRO A 45 6.91 -43.59 -16.04
CA PRO A 45 7.59 -42.47 -16.68
C PRO A 45 6.82 -41.93 -17.90
N GLU A 46 5.97 -42.73 -18.54
CA GLU A 46 5.14 -42.34 -19.70
C GLU A 46 4.06 -41.31 -19.37
N ILE A 47 3.74 -41.12 -18.09
CA ILE A 47 2.70 -40.21 -17.61
C ILE A 47 3.24 -38.81 -17.40
N VAL A 48 4.55 -38.67 -17.20
CA VAL A 48 5.21 -37.37 -17.16
C VAL A 48 5.29 -36.83 -18.58
N ARG A 49 4.26 -36.09 -18.97
CA ARG A 49 4.13 -35.49 -20.30
C ARG A 49 4.18 -33.98 -20.20
N GLY A 50 4.90 -33.35 -21.12
CA GLY A 50 4.93 -31.90 -21.27
C GLY A 50 4.36 -31.49 -22.63
N ILE A 51 3.59 -30.41 -22.68
CA ILE A 51 3.18 -29.78 -23.93
C ILE A 51 4.10 -28.59 -24.21
N PRO A 52 4.68 -28.48 -25.44
CA PRO A 52 5.41 -27.28 -25.82
C PRO A 52 4.49 -26.05 -25.78
N VAL A 53 4.88 -25.03 -25.02
CA VAL A 53 4.04 -23.84 -24.77
C VAL A 53 3.56 -23.18 -26.06
N HIS A 54 4.43 -23.06 -27.08
CA HIS A 54 4.02 -22.49 -28.37
C HIS A 54 2.94 -23.31 -29.10
N ARG A 55 2.99 -24.64 -29.04
CA ARG A 55 1.98 -25.51 -29.68
C ARG A 55 0.64 -25.37 -28.99
N PHE A 56 0.66 -25.25 -27.66
CA PHE A 56 -0.53 -24.97 -26.87
C PHE A 56 -1.14 -23.61 -27.26
N LEU A 57 -0.33 -22.55 -27.27
CA LEU A 57 -0.79 -21.19 -27.59
C LEU A 57 -1.33 -21.06 -29.03
N GLN A 58 -0.71 -21.69 -30.02
CA GLN A 58 -1.17 -21.64 -31.41
C GLN A 58 -2.51 -22.35 -31.65
N ARG A 59 -2.85 -23.37 -30.85
CA ARG A 59 -4.02 -24.24 -31.06
C ARG A 59 -5.21 -23.91 -30.16
N MET A 60 -4.99 -23.15 -29.08
CA MET A 60 -6.02 -22.76 -28.12
C MET A 60 -7.12 -21.81 -28.63
N PRO A 61 -6.85 -20.83 -29.53
CA PRO A 61 -7.88 -19.89 -30.01
C PRO A 61 -9.03 -20.51 -30.82
N CYS A 62 -8.90 -21.75 -31.29
CA CYS A 62 -9.94 -22.43 -32.07
C CYS A 62 -11.14 -22.82 -31.18
N LYS A 63 -12.39 -22.69 -31.65
CA LYS A 63 -13.59 -22.91 -30.83
C LYS A 63 -13.79 -24.40 -30.48
N GLY A 64 -13.96 -24.72 -29.19
CA GLY A 64 -14.53 -25.99 -28.68
C GLY A 64 -13.64 -26.81 -27.73
N LEU A 65 -13.67 -26.50 -26.42
CA LEU A 65 -12.82 -27.14 -25.39
C LEU A 65 -12.91 -28.67 -25.33
N ALA A 66 -14.11 -29.24 -25.45
CA ALA A 66 -14.31 -30.69 -25.31
C ALA A 66 -13.67 -31.49 -26.45
N LYS A 67 -13.67 -30.96 -27.69
CA LYS A 67 -12.99 -31.59 -28.84
C LYS A 67 -11.48 -31.34 -28.81
N GLN A 68 -11.04 -30.25 -28.18
CA GLN A 68 -9.64 -29.85 -28.08
C GLN A 68 -8.82 -30.67 -27.08
N GLN A 69 -9.41 -31.25 -26.02
CA GLN A 69 -8.67 -32.05 -25.03
C GLN A 69 -7.88 -33.22 -25.68
N ARG A 70 -8.53 -33.98 -26.58
CA ARG A 70 -7.84 -35.06 -27.32
C ARG A 70 -6.71 -34.54 -28.20
N MET A 71 -6.92 -33.38 -28.81
CA MET A 71 -5.91 -32.75 -29.65
C MET A 71 -4.69 -32.31 -28.81
N PHE A 72 -4.92 -31.71 -27.65
CA PHE A 72 -3.84 -31.28 -26.76
C PHE A 72 -3.07 -32.47 -26.17
N TYR A 73 -3.75 -33.55 -25.79
CA TYR A 73 -3.08 -34.79 -25.37
C TYR A 73 -2.15 -35.33 -26.46
N GLY A 74 -2.60 -35.36 -27.72
CA GLY A 74 -1.75 -35.75 -28.85
C GLY A 74 -0.56 -34.81 -29.13
N LEU A 75 -0.61 -33.55 -28.65
CA LEU A 75 0.49 -32.59 -28.76
C LEU A 75 1.49 -32.68 -27.60
N SER A 76 1.08 -33.26 -26.46
CA SER A 76 1.98 -33.53 -25.34
C SER A 76 2.94 -34.66 -25.66
N LYS A 77 4.16 -34.60 -25.13
CA LYS A 77 5.18 -35.64 -25.29
C LYS A 77 5.66 -36.10 -23.94
N VAL A 78 5.94 -37.40 -23.81
CA VAL A 78 6.63 -37.96 -22.65
C VAL A 78 7.97 -37.25 -22.50
N THR A 79 8.25 -36.76 -21.30
CA THR A 79 9.48 -36.02 -21.01
C THR A 79 9.99 -36.40 -19.63
N LYS A 80 11.32 -36.44 -19.48
CA LYS A 80 11.97 -36.63 -18.18
C LYS A 80 12.01 -35.33 -17.37
N GLN A 81 11.79 -34.19 -18.02
CA GLN A 81 11.90 -32.87 -17.41
C GLN A 81 10.81 -31.92 -17.93
N LEU A 82 10.23 -31.18 -16.99
CA LEU A 82 9.27 -30.11 -17.24
C LEU A 82 9.94 -28.78 -16.89
N ASP A 83 9.77 -27.77 -17.74
CA ASP A 83 10.25 -26.42 -17.46
C ASP A 83 9.27 -25.67 -16.56
N GLU A 84 7.97 -25.91 -16.75
CA GLU A 84 6.90 -25.26 -16.00
C GLU A 84 5.80 -26.25 -15.60
N PHE A 85 5.19 -26.03 -14.44
CA PHE A 85 4.02 -26.77 -13.98
C PHE A 85 2.87 -25.79 -13.77
N TRP A 86 1.79 -25.92 -14.54
CA TRP A 86 0.67 -25.00 -14.50
C TRP A 86 -0.50 -25.59 -13.71
N SER A 87 -0.66 -25.14 -12.46
CA SER A 87 -1.87 -25.39 -11.67
C SER A 87 -2.91 -24.29 -11.93
N HIS A 88 -4.19 -24.67 -11.99
CA HIS A 88 -5.24 -23.75 -12.39
C HIS A 88 -6.64 -24.12 -11.86
N SER A 89 -7.57 -23.15 -11.84
CA SER A 89 -8.96 -23.41 -11.50
C SER A 89 -9.80 -23.80 -12.72
N TRP A 90 -10.51 -24.92 -12.63
CA TRP A 90 -11.46 -25.37 -13.65
C TRP A 90 -12.63 -24.38 -13.87
N ARG A 91 -12.96 -23.55 -12.85
CA ARG A 91 -14.05 -22.56 -12.93
C ARG A 91 -13.70 -21.35 -13.80
N THR A 92 -12.42 -21.05 -14.01
CA THR A 92 -12.02 -19.87 -14.79
C THR A 92 -12.17 -20.12 -16.30
N LYS A 93 -12.72 -19.14 -17.03
CA LYS A 93 -12.88 -19.20 -18.49
C LYS A 93 -11.53 -19.44 -19.18
N ALA A 94 -11.50 -20.35 -20.16
CA ALA A 94 -10.27 -20.76 -20.83
C ALA A 94 -9.52 -19.61 -21.52
N TRP A 95 -10.24 -18.67 -22.15
CA TRP A 95 -9.60 -17.53 -22.84
C TRP A 95 -8.83 -16.61 -21.88
N LEU A 96 -9.25 -16.47 -20.62
CA LEU A 96 -8.49 -15.68 -19.64
C LEU A 96 -7.16 -16.38 -19.32
N LYS A 97 -7.18 -17.71 -19.18
CA LYS A 97 -5.98 -18.54 -19.00
C LYS A 97 -5.05 -18.41 -20.20
N TYR A 98 -5.61 -18.47 -21.41
CA TYR A 98 -4.87 -18.28 -22.68
C TYR A 98 -4.10 -16.97 -22.68
N VAL A 99 -4.78 -15.85 -22.49
CA VAL A 99 -4.15 -14.51 -22.56
C VAL A 99 -3.10 -14.37 -21.45
N ASN A 100 -3.35 -14.92 -20.26
CA ASN A 100 -2.36 -14.88 -19.18
C ASN A 100 -1.08 -15.66 -19.54
N ILE A 101 -1.21 -16.88 -20.05
CA ILE A 101 -0.07 -17.72 -20.48
C ILE A 101 0.67 -17.05 -21.66
N LEU A 102 -0.07 -16.42 -22.57
CA LEU A 102 0.49 -15.68 -23.71
C LEU A 102 1.42 -14.56 -23.23
N PHE A 103 0.98 -13.71 -22.30
CA PHE A 103 1.83 -12.63 -21.76
C PHE A 103 3.00 -13.15 -20.91
N LEU A 104 2.76 -14.19 -20.11
CA LEU A 104 3.82 -14.80 -19.27
C LEU A 104 4.99 -15.33 -20.10
N ASN A 105 4.71 -15.93 -21.26
CA ASN A 105 5.73 -16.60 -22.06
C ASN A 105 6.24 -15.76 -23.25
N ASN A 106 5.38 -14.94 -23.85
CA ASN A 106 5.70 -14.22 -25.09
C ASN A 106 5.81 -12.70 -24.89
N GLY A 107 5.43 -12.15 -23.74
CA GLY A 107 5.41 -10.70 -23.50
C GLY A 107 6.79 -10.03 -23.58
N PHE A 108 7.83 -10.66 -23.03
CA PHE A 108 9.19 -10.11 -23.07
C PHE A 108 9.80 -10.13 -24.49
N PRO A 109 9.77 -11.25 -25.23
CA PRO A 109 10.14 -11.25 -26.64
C PRO A 109 9.37 -10.23 -27.47
N ALA A 110 8.05 -10.09 -27.24
CA ALA A 110 7.21 -9.11 -27.94
C ALA A 110 7.67 -7.68 -27.70
N PHE A 111 7.99 -7.34 -26.45
CA PHE A 111 8.56 -6.05 -26.08
C PHE A 111 9.87 -5.76 -26.83
N VAL A 112 10.80 -6.72 -26.86
CA VAL A 112 12.10 -6.54 -27.54
C VAL A 112 11.91 -6.36 -29.04
N VAL A 113 11.17 -7.26 -29.70
CA VAL A 113 10.96 -7.20 -31.15
C VAL A 113 10.18 -5.95 -31.55
N GLY A 114 9.13 -5.58 -30.81
CA GLY A 114 8.40 -4.34 -31.06
C GLY A 114 9.30 -3.10 -30.97
N THR A 115 10.15 -3.04 -29.95
CA THR A 115 11.10 -1.92 -29.81
C THR A 115 12.13 -1.88 -30.94
N LEU A 116 12.65 -3.03 -31.37
CA LEU A 116 13.55 -3.10 -32.53
C LEU A 116 12.85 -2.65 -33.82
N CYS A 117 11.60 -3.06 -34.06
CA CYS A 117 10.82 -2.60 -35.20
C CYS A 117 10.61 -1.08 -35.18
N ALA A 118 10.32 -0.50 -34.01
CA ALA A 118 10.18 0.95 -33.85
C ALA A 118 11.50 1.68 -34.13
N LEU A 119 12.64 1.16 -33.66
CA LEU A 119 13.96 1.76 -33.90
C LEU A 119 14.40 1.66 -35.36
N VAL A 120 14.07 0.55 -36.04
CA VAL A 120 14.32 0.40 -37.49
C VAL A 120 13.46 1.39 -38.26
N ALA A 121 12.17 1.53 -37.92
CA ALA A 121 11.30 2.53 -38.53
C ALA A 121 11.82 3.95 -38.31
N PHE A 122 12.24 4.31 -37.09
CA PHE A 122 12.88 5.59 -36.78
C PHE A 122 14.12 5.82 -37.65
N SER A 123 15.01 4.83 -37.77
CA SER A 123 16.24 4.93 -38.57
C SER A 123 15.97 5.08 -40.06
N LEU A 124 14.99 4.35 -40.60
CA LEU A 124 14.59 4.45 -41.99
C LEU A 124 13.89 5.79 -42.30
N SER A 125 13.19 6.36 -41.31
CA SER A 125 12.61 7.70 -41.40
C SER A 125 13.69 8.78 -41.44
N LEU A 126 14.67 8.70 -40.52
CA LEU A 126 15.85 9.59 -40.51
C LEU A 126 16.67 9.49 -41.81
N ALA A 127 16.76 8.30 -42.41
CA ALA A 127 17.43 8.09 -43.70
C ALA A 127 16.62 8.61 -44.91
N GLY A 128 15.40 9.12 -44.70
CA GLY A 128 14.49 9.57 -45.75
C GLY A 128 13.95 8.45 -46.64
N ILE A 129 14.08 7.19 -46.21
CA ILE A 129 13.59 6.01 -46.95
C ILE A 129 12.08 5.84 -46.71
N LEU A 130 11.62 6.05 -45.47
CA LEU A 130 10.19 6.14 -45.20
C LEU A 130 9.68 7.54 -45.60
N PRO A 131 8.48 7.62 -46.18
CA PRO A 131 7.96 8.89 -46.68
C PRO A 131 7.76 9.87 -45.53
N LEU A 132 8.52 10.96 -45.56
CA LEU A 132 8.30 12.14 -44.74
C LEU A 132 7.18 12.95 -45.41
N GLN A 133 5.96 12.90 -44.87
CA GLN A 133 4.92 13.85 -45.31
C GLN A 133 5.32 15.27 -44.89
N ARG A 134 5.97 16.01 -45.81
CA ARG A 134 6.40 17.42 -45.61
C ARG A 134 5.28 18.45 -45.72
N VAL A 135 4.02 18.02 -45.94
CA VAL A 135 2.91 18.93 -46.22
C VAL A 135 2.01 19.01 -45.00
N ALA A 136 2.25 20.00 -44.12
CA ALA A 136 1.35 20.54 -43.09
C ALA A 136 0.30 19.56 -42.49
N GLY A 137 0.73 18.35 -42.17
CA GLY A 137 -0.14 17.21 -41.86
C GLY A 137 0.28 16.50 -40.56
N PRO A 138 -0.45 15.44 -40.16
CA PRO A 138 -0.16 14.69 -38.94
C PRO A 138 1.28 14.15 -38.89
N ALA A 139 1.82 14.03 -37.67
CA ALA A 139 3.12 13.42 -37.46
C ALA A 139 3.15 11.97 -37.98
N ASN A 140 4.24 11.59 -38.65
CA ASN A 140 4.39 10.22 -39.14
C ASN A 140 4.47 9.27 -37.94
N ALA A 141 3.54 8.31 -37.85
CA ALA A 141 3.47 7.36 -36.73
C ALA A 141 4.21 6.04 -37.02
N TRP A 142 5.28 6.08 -37.82
CA TRP A 142 5.94 4.88 -38.32
C TRP A 142 6.53 4.02 -37.20
N CYS A 143 7.11 4.63 -36.17
CA CYS A 143 7.68 3.92 -35.03
C CYS A 143 6.58 3.25 -34.20
N THR A 144 5.49 3.95 -33.90
CA THR A 144 4.34 3.40 -33.16
C THR A 144 3.67 2.26 -33.93
N ILE A 145 3.47 2.42 -35.24
CA ILE A 145 2.85 1.38 -36.10
C ILE A 145 3.76 0.15 -36.19
N ALA A 146 5.02 0.34 -36.59
CA ALA A 146 5.96 -0.77 -36.76
C ALA A 146 6.23 -1.48 -35.42
N GLY A 147 6.37 -0.72 -34.33
CA GLY A 147 6.54 -1.26 -32.99
C GLY A 147 5.35 -2.07 -32.52
N SER A 148 4.13 -1.55 -32.72
CA SER A 148 2.90 -2.26 -32.37
C SER A 148 2.75 -3.56 -33.17
N ILE A 149 2.96 -3.52 -34.50
CA ILE A 149 2.90 -4.72 -35.34
C ILE A 149 3.93 -5.76 -34.89
N GLY A 150 5.20 -5.34 -34.71
CA GLY A 150 6.27 -6.22 -34.23
C GLY A 150 5.94 -6.84 -32.87
N TYR A 151 5.35 -6.06 -31.96
CA TYR A 151 4.92 -6.53 -30.65
C TYR A 151 3.80 -7.57 -30.75
N TYR A 152 2.69 -7.28 -31.42
CA TYR A 152 1.54 -8.21 -31.47
C TYR A 152 1.82 -9.48 -32.26
N VAL A 153 2.54 -9.37 -33.38
CA VAL A 153 2.95 -10.54 -34.17
C VAL A 153 3.83 -11.46 -33.31
N THR A 154 4.80 -10.89 -32.60
CA THR A 154 5.67 -11.66 -31.71
C THR A 154 4.90 -12.23 -30.53
N LEU A 155 4.02 -11.44 -29.91
CA LEU A 155 3.20 -11.90 -28.79
C LEU A 155 2.38 -13.14 -29.16
N LEU A 156 1.79 -13.15 -30.36
CA LEU A 156 0.95 -14.25 -30.85
C LEU A 156 1.75 -15.45 -31.40
N LEU A 157 2.88 -15.22 -32.04
CA LEU A 157 3.59 -16.24 -32.82
C LEU A 157 4.93 -16.69 -32.23
N TRP A 158 5.41 -16.08 -31.13
CA TRP A 158 6.71 -16.44 -30.55
C TRP A 158 6.78 -17.93 -30.17
N PRO A 159 7.75 -18.68 -30.71
CA PRO A 159 7.83 -20.12 -30.51
C PRO A 159 8.56 -20.45 -29.19
N SER A 160 7.93 -20.18 -28.05
CA SER A 160 8.45 -20.62 -26.74
C SER A 160 8.69 -22.14 -26.75
N ARG A 161 9.95 -22.52 -26.57
CA ARG A 161 10.41 -23.92 -26.56
C ARG A 161 10.18 -24.63 -25.22
N LYS A 162 9.68 -23.92 -24.21
CA LYS A 162 9.43 -24.49 -22.89
C LYS A 162 8.39 -25.61 -22.96
N LEU A 163 8.60 -26.65 -22.15
CA LEU A 163 7.67 -27.74 -21.90
C LEU A 163 6.93 -27.46 -20.59
N ALA A 164 5.62 -27.25 -20.70
CA ALA A 164 4.77 -27.06 -19.54
C ALA A 164 3.93 -28.31 -19.30
N PHE A 165 3.76 -28.68 -18.03
CA PHE A 165 2.69 -29.59 -17.64
C PHE A 165 1.41 -28.79 -17.45
N PHE A 166 0.38 -29.19 -18.19
CA PHE A 166 -0.97 -28.67 -18.07
C PHE A 166 -1.92 -29.86 -18.08
N ASP A 167 -2.58 -30.11 -16.96
CA ASP A 167 -3.47 -31.26 -16.71
C ASP A 167 -4.45 -31.54 -17.86
N ILE A 168 -5.07 -30.50 -18.43
CA ILE A 168 -5.99 -30.60 -19.59
C ILE A 168 -5.30 -31.15 -20.85
N ALA A 169 -4.01 -30.90 -21.00
CA ALA A 169 -3.23 -31.25 -22.17
C ALA A 169 -2.35 -32.49 -21.97
N CYS A 170 -2.00 -32.85 -20.74
CA CYS A 170 -1.01 -33.87 -20.43
C CYS A 170 -1.63 -35.14 -19.85
N ILE A 171 -2.88 -35.09 -19.37
CA ILE A 171 -3.62 -36.24 -18.84
C ILE A 171 -4.76 -36.60 -19.79
N ASN A 172 -4.86 -37.88 -20.16
CA ASN A 172 -6.03 -38.37 -20.89
C ASN A 172 -7.22 -38.46 -19.93
N GLN A 173 -8.13 -37.48 -20.01
CA GLN A 173 -9.29 -37.39 -19.10
C GLN A 173 -10.28 -38.57 -19.22
N ARG A 174 -10.14 -39.47 -20.21
CA ARG A 174 -10.94 -40.70 -20.33
C ARG A 174 -10.35 -41.89 -19.59
N ASP A 175 -9.08 -41.80 -19.22
CA ASP A 175 -8.37 -42.86 -18.52
C ASP A 175 -8.31 -42.49 -17.03
N GLU A 176 -9.25 -43.01 -16.24
CA GLU A 176 -9.34 -42.72 -14.80
C GLU A 176 -8.08 -43.19 -14.05
N ILE A 177 -7.39 -44.24 -14.55
CA ILE A 177 -6.14 -44.75 -13.99
C ILE A 177 -4.99 -43.76 -14.25
N GLN A 178 -4.90 -43.23 -15.47
CA GLN A 178 -3.87 -42.24 -15.80
C GLN A 178 -4.05 -40.91 -15.03
N LYS A 179 -5.29 -40.59 -14.63
CA LYS A 179 -5.61 -39.38 -13.88
C LYS A 179 -5.11 -39.42 -12.43
N SER A 180 -5.19 -40.57 -11.76
CA SER A 180 -4.65 -40.74 -10.41
C SER A 180 -3.12 -40.84 -10.40
N GLU A 181 -2.52 -41.46 -11.43
CA GLU A 181 -1.07 -41.64 -11.54
C GLU A 181 -0.29 -40.35 -11.88
N ALA A 182 -0.91 -39.34 -12.51
CA ALA A 182 -0.24 -38.12 -13.02
C ALA A 182 0.03 -37.01 -11.97
N LEU A 183 -0.52 -37.10 -10.76
CA LEU A 183 -0.45 -36.04 -9.75
C LEU A 183 0.91 -35.96 -9.01
N LEU A 184 1.89 -36.82 -9.33
CA LEU A 184 2.91 -37.25 -8.35
C LEU A 184 4.34 -37.32 -8.91
N SER A 185 4.91 -36.18 -9.28
CA SER A 185 6.36 -36.09 -9.55
C SER A 185 6.91 -34.67 -9.37
N PRO A 186 7.39 -34.30 -8.16
CA PRO A 186 8.14 -33.07 -7.95
C PRO A 186 9.67 -33.26 -8.00
N ARG A 187 10.38 -32.20 -8.41
CA ARG A 187 11.83 -32.02 -8.21
C ARG A 187 12.08 -30.71 -7.44
N SER A 188 13.17 -30.67 -6.69
CA SER A 188 13.35 -29.88 -5.46
C SER A 188 13.76 -28.40 -5.58
N ASP A 189 13.76 -27.75 -6.75
CA ASP A 189 14.25 -26.36 -6.88
C ASP A 189 13.34 -25.41 -7.69
N THR A 190 12.04 -25.72 -7.81
CA THR A 190 11.15 -24.90 -8.63
C THR A 190 10.62 -23.69 -7.87
N SER A 191 10.90 -22.49 -8.39
CA SER A 191 10.19 -21.28 -7.98
C SER A 191 8.71 -21.41 -8.33
N VAL A 192 7.84 -21.43 -7.32
CA VAL A 192 6.40 -21.27 -7.54
C VAL A 192 6.19 -19.89 -8.19
N LEU A 193 5.24 -19.76 -9.12
CA LEU A 193 4.81 -18.45 -9.62
C LEU A 193 3.29 -18.41 -9.60
N VAL A 194 2.73 -17.55 -8.76
CA VAL A 194 1.28 -17.34 -8.73
C VAL A 194 0.95 -16.10 -9.54
N CYS A 195 0.21 -16.30 -10.65
CA CYS A 195 -0.25 -15.21 -11.49
C CYS A 195 -1.79 -15.22 -11.57
N PRO A 196 -2.48 -14.17 -11.10
CA PRO A 196 -3.91 -14.03 -11.27
C PRO A 196 -4.29 -14.05 -12.76
N VAL A 197 -5.39 -14.73 -13.07
CA VAL A 197 -5.77 -15.04 -14.45
C VAL A 197 -6.25 -13.81 -15.24
N PHE A 198 -6.57 -12.70 -14.57
CA PHE A 198 -6.96 -11.44 -15.22
C PHE A 198 -5.77 -10.56 -15.65
N VAL A 199 -4.54 -10.88 -15.23
CA VAL A 199 -3.36 -10.01 -15.47
C VAL A 199 -3.09 -9.90 -16.97
N GLY A 200 -3.01 -11.03 -17.68
CA GLY A 200 -2.86 -11.03 -19.13
C GLY A 200 -3.88 -10.13 -19.85
N PRO A 201 -5.20 -10.31 -19.63
CA PRO A 201 -6.23 -9.42 -20.19
C PRO A 201 -6.03 -7.94 -19.86
N ALA A 202 -5.62 -7.60 -18.64
CA ALA A 202 -5.35 -6.20 -18.27
C ALA A 202 -4.14 -5.63 -19.01
N LEU A 203 -3.06 -6.40 -19.15
CA LEU A 203 -1.89 -6.01 -19.95
C LEU A 203 -2.25 -5.84 -21.44
N LEU A 204 -3.09 -6.73 -21.97
CA LEU A 204 -3.58 -6.65 -23.35
C LEU A 204 -4.40 -5.39 -23.59
N VAL A 205 -5.38 -5.10 -22.72
CA VAL A 205 -6.22 -3.89 -22.83
C VAL A 205 -5.37 -2.62 -22.66
N GLY A 206 -4.43 -2.60 -21.71
CA GLY A 206 -3.53 -1.46 -21.51
C GLY A 206 -2.62 -1.19 -22.72
N ASN A 207 -2.04 -2.23 -23.32
CA ASN A 207 -1.18 -2.09 -24.49
C ASN A 207 -1.97 -1.72 -25.76
N ILE A 208 -3.15 -2.33 -26.00
CA ILE A 208 -4.02 -1.96 -27.13
C ILE A 208 -4.52 -0.53 -26.95
N GLY A 209 -5.00 -0.19 -25.75
CA GLY A 209 -5.53 1.13 -25.44
C GLY A 209 -4.50 2.24 -25.63
N SER A 210 -3.27 2.05 -25.14
CA SER A 210 -2.18 3.01 -25.33
C SER A 210 -1.75 3.13 -26.80
N SER A 211 -1.62 2.00 -27.52
CA SER A 211 -1.23 2.01 -28.94
C SER A 211 -2.28 2.72 -29.81
N VAL A 212 -3.56 2.41 -29.62
CA VAL A 212 -4.68 3.03 -30.37
C VAL A 212 -4.79 4.51 -30.04
N LEU A 213 -4.65 4.88 -28.77
CA LEU A 213 -4.69 6.27 -28.33
C LEU A 213 -3.59 7.11 -28.97
N LEU A 214 -2.35 6.61 -28.92
CA LEU A 214 -1.19 7.32 -29.46
C LEU A 214 -1.26 7.41 -30.98
N LEU A 215 -1.71 6.35 -31.65
CA LEU A 215 -1.95 6.38 -33.08
C LEU A 215 -3.04 7.39 -33.45
N ALA A 216 -4.14 7.44 -32.69
CA ALA A 216 -5.20 8.43 -32.90
C ALA A 216 -4.70 9.86 -32.69
N LEU A 217 -3.83 10.08 -31.68
CA LEU A 217 -3.19 11.37 -31.43
C LEU A 217 -2.30 11.81 -32.60
N LEU A 218 -1.38 10.94 -33.01
CA LEU A 218 -0.43 11.21 -34.08
C LEU A 218 -1.12 11.42 -35.43
N CYS A 219 -2.11 10.58 -35.77
CA CYS A 219 -2.82 10.63 -37.05
C CYS A 219 -3.87 11.74 -37.15
N SER A 220 -4.28 12.36 -36.03
CA SER A 220 -5.43 13.26 -36.04
C SER A 220 -5.24 14.50 -36.92
N GLY A 221 -4.01 14.98 -37.14
CA GLY A 221 -3.68 16.06 -38.10
C GLY A 221 -4.43 17.38 -37.88
N LEU A 222 -5.28 17.46 -36.87
CA LEU A 222 -6.17 18.56 -36.57
C LEU A 222 -5.42 19.52 -35.65
N PRO A 223 -5.53 20.84 -35.85
CA PRO A 223 -5.06 21.81 -34.88
C PRO A 223 -5.67 21.45 -33.52
N LEU A 224 -4.79 21.17 -32.54
CA LEU A 224 -5.04 20.56 -31.23
C LEU A 224 -5.96 21.40 -30.33
N PHE A 225 -7.21 21.60 -30.74
CA PHE A 225 -8.25 22.31 -30.01
C PHE A 225 -9.59 21.63 -30.32
N PRO A 226 -10.54 21.52 -29.39
CA PRO A 226 -10.55 20.92 -28.04
C PRO A 226 -10.88 19.40 -28.07
N TRP A 227 -11.10 18.81 -29.25
CA TRP A 227 -11.66 17.46 -29.39
C TRP A 227 -10.69 16.32 -29.06
N ALA A 228 -9.39 16.53 -29.30
CA ALA A 228 -8.36 15.54 -28.97
C ALA A 228 -8.34 15.26 -27.46
N GLY A 229 -8.41 16.28 -26.61
CA GLY A 229 -8.50 16.10 -25.15
C GLY A 229 -9.74 15.32 -24.72
N ILE A 230 -10.89 15.54 -25.35
CA ILE A 230 -12.14 14.81 -25.09
C ILE A 230 -12.01 13.35 -25.53
N PHE A 231 -11.45 13.09 -26.71
CA PHE A 231 -11.28 11.74 -27.23
C PHE A 231 -10.25 10.92 -26.43
N ILE A 232 -9.12 11.56 -26.08
CA ILE A 232 -8.11 10.98 -25.18
C ILE A 232 -8.77 10.64 -23.85
N SER A 233 -9.50 11.58 -23.26
CA SER A 233 -10.22 11.34 -22.00
C SER A 233 -11.23 10.20 -22.15
N ALA A 234 -11.99 10.15 -23.24
CA ALA A 234 -13.00 9.11 -23.48
C ALA A 234 -12.42 7.70 -23.71
N MET A 235 -11.18 7.57 -24.21
CA MET A 235 -10.52 6.27 -24.44
C MET A 235 -9.61 5.85 -23.27
N VAL A 236 -8.84 6.77 -22.71
CA VAL A 236 -7.97 6.52 -21.55
C VAL A 236 -8.82 6.18 -20.34
N PHE A 237 -9.95 6.87 -20.15
CA PHE A 237 -10.77 6.71 -18.96
C PHE A 237 -11.33 5.29 -18.79
N PRO A 238 -12.00 4.65 -19.78
CA PRO A 238 -12.46 3.26 -19.65
C PRO A 238 -11.32 2.26 -19.45
N CYS A 239 -10.17 2.47 -20.12
CA CYS A 239 -9.01 1.59 -19.98
C CYS A 239 -8.42 1.67 -18.57
N MET A 240 -8.29 2.88 -18.02
CA MET A 240 -7.84 3.08 -16.65
C MET A 240 -8.89 2.52 -15.67
N VAL A 241 -10.19 2.76 -15.88
CA VAL A 241 -11.28 2.27 -15.00
C VAL A 241 -11.27 0.76 -14.93
N PHE A 242 -11.11 0.12 -16.08
CA PHE A 242 -10.95 -1.32 -16.18
C PHE A 242 -9.71 -1.79 -15.42
N LEU A 243 -8.56 -1.12 -15.58
CA LEU A 243 -7.33 -1.45 -14.88
C LEU A 243 -7.47 -1.29 -13.34
N ALA A 244 -8.09 -0.19 -12.88
CA ALA A 244 -8.37 0.06 -11.48
C ALA A 244 -9.33 -0.99 -10.89
N TYR A 245 -10.40 -1.32 -11.60
CA TYR A 245 -11.32 -2.40 -11.23
C TYR A 245 -10.58 -3.73 -11.10
N VAL A 246 -9.70 -4.05 -12.06
CA VAL A 246 -8.89 -5.26 -12.06
C VAL A 246 -7.95 -5.30 -10.85
N ILE A 247 -7.29 -4.19 -10.51
CA ILE A 247 -6.44 -4.10 -9.33
C ILE A 247 -7.25 -4.25 -8.05
N LEU A 248 -8.38 -3.56 -7.92
CA LEU A 248 -9.24 -3.71 -6.74
C LEU A 248 -9.75 -5.15 -6.58
N ALA A 249 -10.17 -5.77 -7.68
CA ALA A 249 -10.57 -7.17 -7.70
C ALA A 249 -9.40 -8.10 -7.32
N HIS A 250 -8.17 -7.74 -7.71
CA HIS A 250 -6.96 -8.44 -7.28
C HIS A 250 -6.73 -8.35 -5.78
N CYS A 251 -6.73 -7.14 -5.22
CA CYS A 251 -6.51 -6.91 -3.80
C CYS A 251 -7.55 -7.66 -2.97
N ARG A 252 -8.82 -7.60 -3.40
CA ARG A 252 -9.90 -8.37 -2.76
C ARG A 252 -9.65 -9.87 -2.85
N SER A 253 -9.16 -10.37 -3.97
CA SER A 253 -8.82 -11.79 -4.13
C SER A 253 -7.64 -12.20 -3.25
N ILE A 254 -6.65 -11.32 -3.04
CA ILE A 254 -5.58 -11.55 -2.06
C ILE A 254 -6.17 -11.64 -0.65
N ASP A 255 -7.02 -10.69 -0.24
CA ASP A 255 -7.61 -10.69 1.10
C ASP A 255 -8.43 -11.97 1.36
N VAL A 256 -9.26 -12.37 0.40
CA VAL A 256 -10.06 -13.60 0.47
C VAL A 256 -9.14 -14.82 0.56
N MET A 257 -8.10 -14.90 -0.28
CA MET A 257 -7.13 -15.99 -0.23
C MET A 257 -6.38 -16.01 1.10
N GLN A 258 -5.94 -14.86 1.63
CA GLN A 258 -5.27 -14.80 2.94
C GLN A 258 -6.17 -15.35 4.03
N HIS A 259 -7.44 -14.95 4.03
CA HIS A 259 -8.42 -15.45 4.99
C HIS A 259 -8.63 -16.97 4.84
N GLN A 260 -8.81 -17.46 3.61
CA GLN A 260 -9.00 -18.90 3.32
C GLN A 260 -7.78 -19.73 3.73
N VAL A 261 -6.56 -19.26 3.46
CA VAL A 261 -5.33 -19.97 3.78
C VAL A 261 -5.02 -19.91 5.28
N ARG A 262 -5.31 -18.80 5.98
CA ARG A 262 -5.16 -18.70 7.45
C ARG A 262 -6.07 -19.68 8.19
N HIS A 263 -7.26 -19.94 7.67
CA HIS A 263 -8.24 -20.88 8.25
C HIS A 263 -8.28 -22.21 7.50
N PHE A 264 -7.28 -22.49 6.66
CA PHE A 264 -7.23 -23.72 5.88
C PHE A 264 -7.14 -24.91 6.83
N THR A 265 -8.02 -25.89 6.64
CA THR A 265 -7.93 -27.23 7.24
C THR A 265 -8.13 -28.25 6.13
N VAL A 266 -7.47 -29.41 6.23
CA VAL A 266 -7.63 -30.50 5.27
C VAL A 266 -9.05 -31.06 5.34
N GLU A 267 -9.65 -31.10 6.54
CA GLU A 267 -11.01 -31.57 6.76
C GLU A 267 -12.07 -30.75 6.00
N HIS A 268 -11.93 -29.42 5.98
CA HIS A 268 -12.86 -28.53 5.29
C HIS A 268 -12.52 -28.34 3.79
N SER A 269 -11.45 -28.96 3.30
CA SER A 269 -11.07 -28.87 1.89
C SER A 269 -12.01 -29.71 1.02
N LEU A 270 -12.65 -29.09 0.02
CA LEU A 270 -13.58 -29.79 -0.87
C LEU A 270 -12.80 -30.61 -1.90
N CYS A 271 -13.16 -31.88 -2.02
CA CYS A 271 -12.62 -32.80 -3.01
C CYS A 271 -13.71 -33.16 -4.03
N HIS A 272 -13.39 -33.27 -5.32
CA HIS A 272 -14.42 -33.47 -6.35
C HIS A 272 -15.16 -34.80 -6.17
N CYS A 273 -14.46 -35.87 -5.77
CA CYS A 273 -15.11 -37.14 -5.47
C CYS A 273 -16.06 -37.01 -4.26
N CYS A 274 -15.71 -36.23 -3.23
CA CYS A 274 -16.58 -35.95 -2.08
C CYS A 274 -17.87 -35.22 -2.50
N GLU A 275 -17.74 -34.17 -3.33
CA GLU A 275 -18.88 -33.40 -3.85
C GLU A 275 -19.79 -34.24 -4.76
N SER A 276 -19.23 -35.23 -5.44
CA SER A 276 -19.96 -36.14 -6.34
C SER A 276 -20.49 -37.39 -5.62
N GLY A 277 -20.41 -37.45 -4.28
CA GLY A 277 -20.87 -38.59 -3.49
C GLY A 277 -20.08 -39.88 -3.76
N HIS A 278 -18.81 -39.77 -4.19
CA HIS A 278 -17.96 -40.88 -4.63
C HIS A 278 -18.53 -41.66 -5.81
N VAL A 279 -19.31 -41.02 -6.68
CA VAL A 279 -19.85 -41.63 -7.89
C VAL A 279 -19.38 -40.82 -9.11
N ASN A 280 -18.79 -41.50 -10.10
CA ASN A 280 -18.40 -40.88 -11.37
C ASN A 280 -19.64 -40.65 -12.25
N ALA A 281 -19.47 -39.95 -13.38
CA ALA A 281 -20.57 -39.63 -14.29
C ALA A 281 -21.26 -40.87 -14.90
N ASN A 282 -20.62 -42.05 -14.83
CA ASN A 282 -21.14 -43.31 -15.35
C ASN A 282 -21.75 -44.20 -14.25
N GLY A 283 -21.85 -43.72 -13.00
CA GLY A 283 -22.36 -44.51 -11.86
C GLY A 283 -21.34 -45.39 -11.17
N GLY A 284 -20.08 -45.40 -11.59
CA GLY A 284 -18.99 -46.13 -10.95
C GLY A 284 -18.47 -45.44 -9.68
N GLN A 285 -17.99 -46.22 -8.72
CA GLN A 285 -17.46 -45.69 -7.46
C GLN A 285 -16.08 -45.06 -7.66
N LEU A 286 -15.88 -43.85 -7.14
CA LEU A 286 -14.60 -43.14 -7.16
C LEU A 286 -13.86 -43.33 -5.84
N MET A 287 -12.57 -43.68 -5.92
CA MET A 287 -11.68 -43.61 -4.77
C MET A 287 -11.65 -42.19 -4.19
N CYS A 288 -11.52 -42.12 -2.85
CA CYS A 288 -11.51 -40.85 -2.15
C CYS A 288 -10.16 -40.15 -2.30
N ASP A 289 -10.08 -39.12 -3.16
CA ASP A 289 -8.90 -38.26 -3.33
C ASP A 289 -8.40 -37.74 -1.98
N ARG A 290 -9.32 -37.37 -1.07
CA ARG A 290 -8.99 -36.86 0.27
C ARG A 290 -8.22 -37.90 1.09
N LEU A 291 -8.61 -39.17 1.06
CA LEU A 291 -7.95 -40.23 1.83
C LEU A 291 -6.52 -40.43 1.34
N ILE A 292 -6.34 -40.48 0.02
CA ILE A 292 -5.02 -40.62 -0.63
C ILE A 292 -4.12 -39.43 -0.26
N ILE A 293 -4.64 -38.20 -0.36
CA ILE A 293 -3.92 -36.98 -0.01
C ILE A 293 -3.55 -36.94 1.48
N LEU A 294 -4.45 -37.33 2.38
CA LEU A 294 -4.19 -37.35 3.83
C LEU A 294 -3.05 -38.30 4.20
N ARG A 295 -3.00 -39.48 3.57
CA ARG A 295 -1.92 -40.43 3.80
C ARG A 295 -0.59 -39.90 3.26
N CYS A 296 -0.58 -39.25 2.10
CA CYS A 296 0.63 -38.61 1.56
C CYS A 296 1.11 -37.44 2.42
N ILE A 297 0.18 -36.63 2.92
CA ILE A 297 0.48 -35.55 3.86
C ILE A 297 1.14 -36.11 5.12
N SER A 298 0.56 -37.16 5.69
CA SER A 298 1.08 -37.80 6.90
C SER A 298 2.49 -38.36 6.66
N ALA A 299 2.73 -38.97 5.50
CA ALA A 299 4.03 -39.53 5.18
C ALA A 299 5.10 -38.47 4.82
N TRP A 300 4.74 -37.37 4.16
CA TRP A 300 5.70 -36.31 3.78
C TRP A 300 5.98 -35.30 4.89
N PHE A 301 4.98 -34.98 5.71
CA PHE A 301 5.06 -33.92 6.74
C PHE A 301 5.00 -34.46 8.17
N GLY A 302 4.86 -35.78 8.36
CA GLY A 302 4.74 -36.45 9.66
C GLY A 302 3.33 -36.39 10.24
N SER A 303 2.58 -35.31 10.02
CA SER A 303 1.19 -35.19 10.45
C SER A 303 0.39 -34.18 9.60
N VAL A 304 -0.94 -34.28 9.68
CA VAL A 304 -1.86 -33.30 9.07
C VAL A 304 -1.66 -31.91 9.67
N ASP A 305 -1.48 -31.81 10.99
CA ASP A 305 -1.25 -30.53 11.68
C ASP A 305 0.04 -29.83 11.23
N ALA A 306 1.12 -30.60 11.01
CA ALA A 306 2.38 -30.06 10.50
C ALA A 306 2.22 -29.46 9.10
N PHE A 307 1.47 -30.15 8.22
CA PHE A 307 1.13 -29.63 6.90
C PHE A 307 0.22 -28.40 6.96
N GLU A 308 -0.84 -28.41 7.77
CA GLU A 308 -1.73 -27.26 7.93
C GLU A 308 -0.97 -26.04 8.47
N SER A 309 -0.09 -26.24 9.44
CA SER A 309 0.80 -25.20 9.97
C SER A 309 1.70 -24.63 8.87
N LEU A 310 2.32 -25.50 8.06
CA LEU A 310 3.14 -25.08 6.93
C LEU A 310 2.34 -24.29 5.88
N VAL A 311 1.09 -24.68 5.62
CA VAL A 311 0.17 -23.97 4.72
C VAL A 311 -0.20 -22.59 5.27
N ARG A 312 -0.65 -22.52 6.53
CA ARG A 312 -1.09 -21.28 7.19
C ARG A 312 0.03 -20.26 7.38
N THR A 313 1.27 -20.74 7.52
CA THR A 313 2.42 -19.88 7.79
C THR A 313 3.28 -19.66 6.54
N ARG A 314 4.04 -20.66 6.12
CA ARG A 314 5.07 -20.56 5.08
C ARG A 314 4.47 -20.40 3.69
N LEU A 315 3.45 -21.19 3.34
CA LEU A 315 2.79 -21.08 2.03
C LEU A 315 2.06 -19.74 1.92
N LEU A 316 1.27 -19.35 2.93
CA LEU A 316 0.61 -18.05 2.97
C LEU A 316 1.58 -16.90 2.72
N LYS A 317 2.70 -16.86 3.46
CA LYS A 317 3.73 -15.82 3.30
C LYS A 317 4.31 -15.81 1.89
N THR A 318 4.55 -16.99 1.31
CA THR A 318 5.08 -17.12 -0.06
C THR A 318 4.06 -16.65 -1.09
N LEU A 319 2.79 -17.03 -0.96
CA LEU A 319 1.70 -16.63 -1.85
C LEU A 319 1.47 -15.11 -1.82
N VAL A 320 1.41 -14.52 -0.63
CA VAL A 320 1.28 -13.05 -0.47
C VAL A 320 2.49 -12.35 -1.07
N TYR A 321 3.71 -12.85 -0.78
CA TYR A 321 4.93 -12.30 -1.34
C TYR A 321 4.92 -12.26 -2.86
N GLN A 322 4.53 -13.37 -3.49
CA GLN A 322 4.50 -13.47 -4.94
C GLN A 322 3.36 -12.67 -5.56
N LEU A 323 2.14 -12.77 -5.03
CA LEU A 323 1.00 -12.03 -5.57
C LEU A 323 1.20 -10.51 -5.49
N ALA A 324 1.86 -10.03 -4.44
CA ALA A 324 2.12 -8.61 -4.33
C ALA A 324 3.30 -8.12 -5.18
N ASN A 325 4.36 -8.92 -5.36
CA ASN A 325 5.58 -8.46 -6.07
C ASN A 325 5.65 -8.87 -7.55
N GLN A 326 5.10 -10.03 -7.91
CA GLN A 326 5.25 -10.60 -9.27
C GLN A 326 4.15 -10.12 -10.23
N VAL A 327 2.95 -9.86 -9.70
CA VAL A 327 1.76 -9.53 -10.51
C VAL A 327 1.96 -8.25 -11.31
N PHE A 328 2.53 -7.23 -10.66
CA PHE A 328 2.90 -5.95 -11.25
C PHE A 328 4.41 -5.76 -11.20
N SER A 329 5.14 -6.80 -11.61
CA SER A 329 6.58 -6.67 -11.82
C SER A 329 6.86 -5.53 -12.79
N TYR A 330 7.99 -4.84 -12.56
CA TYR A 330 8.48 -3.74 -13.39
C TYR A 330 8.36 -4.03 -14.89
N TRP A 331 8.79 -5.22 -15.31
CA TRP A 331 8.74 -5.63 -16.71
C TRP A 331 7.34 -5.62 -17.33
N ARG A 332 6.30 -5.97 -16.56
CA ARG A 332 4.92 -5.96 -17.05
C ARG A 332 4.38 -4.54 -17.19
N ILE A 333 4.79 -3.63 -16.30
CA ILE A 333 4.43 -2.21 -16.39
C ILE A 333 5.12 -1.58 -17.61
N VAL A 334 6.41 -1.89 -17.81
CA VAL A 334 7.16 -1.45 -19.00
C VAL A 334 6.51 -1.96 -20.28
N GLN A 335 6.06 -3.22 -20.32
CA GLN A 335 5.32 -3.77 -21.47
C GLN A 335 4.01 -3.03 -21.79
N VAL A 336 3.32 -2.48 -20.79
CA VAL A 336 2.12 -1.67 -21.03
C VAL A 336 2.48 -0.24 -21.47
N ALA A 337 3.58 0.31 -20.95
CA ALA A 337 4.01 1.68 -21.24
C ALA A 337 4.82 1.82 -22.53
N ILE A 338 5.34 0.74 -23.11
CA ILE A 338 6.26 0.81 -24.26
C ILE A 338 5.71 1.55 -25.50
N PRO A 339 4.39 1.51 -25.83
CA PRO A 339 3.87 2.31 -26.95
C PRO A 339 4.10 3.81 -26.77
N VAL A 340 4.15 4.32 -25.53
CA VAL A 340 4.45 5.73 -25.23
C VAL A 340 5.86 6.07 -25.69
N ALA A 341 6.85 5.19 -25.46
CA ALA A 341 8.21 5.44 -25.91
C ALA A 341 8.31 5.44 -27.44
N TRP A 342 7.54 4.58 -28.13
CA TRP A 342 7.50 4.59 -29.60
C TRP A 342 6.88 5.88 -30.15
N ALA A 343 5.82 6.39 -29.50
CA ALA A 343 5.24 7.68 -29.86
C ALA A 343 6.20 8.86 -29.60
N VAL A 344 7.03 8.77 -28.56
CA VAL A 344 8.11 9.75 -28.35
C VAL A 344 9.12 9.69 -29.49
N LEU A 345 9.49 8.51 -30.00
CA LEU A 345 10.35 8.40 -31.18
C LEU A 345 9.72 9.04 -32.43
N ASP A 346 8.41 8.85 -32.64
CA ASP A 346 7.68 9.53 -33.72
C ASP A 346 7.69 11.06 -33.57
N LEU A 347 7.53 11.58 -32.34
CA LEU A 347 7.63 13.02 -32.06
C LEU A 347 9.04 13.57 -32.25
N LEU A 348 10.08 12.79 -31.92
CA LEU A 348 11.47 13.17 -32.12
C LEU A 348 11.81 13.20 -33.61
N ASP A 349 11.32 12.23 -34.39
CA ASP A 349 11.50 12.17 -35.84
C ASP A 349 10.88 13.39 -36.53
N TRP A 350 9.67 13.79 -36.09
CA TRP A 350 8.99 15.00 -36.55
C TRP A 350 9.80 16.28 -36.30
N ASN A 351 10.40 16.38 -35.11
CA ASN A 351 11.07 17.60 -34.65
C ASN A 351 12.56 17.70 -35.01
N TYR A 352 13.19 16.60 -35.45
CA TYR A 352 14.63 16.53 -35.72
C TYR A 352 15.11 17.50 -36.80
N GLN A 353 14.23 17.98 -37.68
CA GLN A 353 14.61 18.94 -38.73
C GLN A 353 14.69 20.40 -38.23
N ASP A 354 14.10 20.73 -37.07
CA ASP A 354 14.02 22.12 -36.58
C ASP A 354 14.44 22.33 -35.09
N LEU A 355 14.71 21.27 -34.31
CA LEU A 355 15.01 21.42 -32.87
C LEU A 355 16.51 21.48 -32.51
N PRO A 356 16.93 22.40 -31.61
CA PRO A 356 18.28 22.40 -31.05
C PRO A 356 18.53 21.15 -30.18
N ALA A 357 19.75 20.61 -30.23
CA ALA A 357 20.19 19.42 -29.50
C ALA A 357 19.91 19.43 -27.97
N ALA A 358 19.71 20.60 -27.36
CA ALA A 358 19.38 20.76 -25.94
C ALA A 358 18.01 20.19 -25.55
N VAL A 359 17.00 20.27 -26.44
CA VAL A 359 15.65 19.76 -26.15
C VAL A 359 15.58 18.24 -26.25
N LEU A 360 16.37 17.63 -27.15
CA LEU A 360 16.61 16.19 -27.19
C LEU A 360 17.18 15.68 -25.85
N LEU A 361 18.08 16.45 -25.23
CA LEU A 361 18.62 16.13 -23.90
C LEU A 361 17.54 16.23 -22.80
N GLN A 362 16.64 17.22 -22.87
CA GLN A 362 15.55 17.41 -21.91
C GLN A 362 14.47 16.31 -22.01
N VAL A 363 14.04 15.96 -23.22
CA VAL A 363 13.06 14.86 -23.42
C VAL A 363 13.68 13.52 -23.01
N GLY A 364 14.94 13.29 -23.35
CA GLY A 364 15.71 12.15 -22.85
C GLY A 364 15.79 12.11 -21.32
N SER A 365 16.00 13.26 -20.67
CA SER A 365 16.05 13.38 -19.20
C SER A 365 14.69 13.19 -18.52
N LEU A 366 13.58 13.60 -19.16
CA LEU A 366 12.20 13.36 -18.69
C LEU A 366 11.86 11.86 -18.77
N MET A 367 12.27 11.19 -19.83
CA MET A 367 12.12 9.73 -19.95
C MET A 367 13.01 8.98 -18.95
N PHE A 368 14.27 9.39 -18.79
CA PHE A 368 15.16 8.82 -17.77
C PHE A 368 14.68 9.11 -16.34
N GLY A 369 14.06 10.27 -16.11
CA GLY A 369 13.45 10.68 -14.84
C GLY A 369 12.19 9.88 -14.53
N ALA A 370 11.29 9.70 -15.50
CA ALA A 370 10.11 8.83 -15.37
C ALA A 370 10.51 7.35 -15.18
N TYR A 371 11.57 6.92 -15.87
CA TYR A 371 12.23 5.62 -15.70
C TYR A 371 12.76 5.43 -14.27
N PHE A 372 13.57 6.37 -13.76
CA PHE A 372 14.11 6.32 -12.40
C PHE A 372 13.00 6.41 -11.35
N PHE A 373 11.97 7.23 -11.59
CA PHE A 373 10.85 7.38 -10.67
C PHE A 373 10.00 6.11 -10.58
N CYS A 374 9.68 5.47 -11.72
CA CYS A 374 8.99 4.17 -11.72
C CYS A 374 9.85 3.05 -11.14
N GLU A 375 11.14 2.97 -11.48
CA GLU A 375 12.08 2.00 -10.93
C GLU A 375 12.24 2.16 -9.41
N HIS A 376 12.32 3.40 -8.92
CA HIS A 376 12.43 3.73 -7.49
C HIS A 376 11.13 3.46 -6.73
N ALA A 377 9.98 3.84 -7.31
CA ALA A 377 8.66 3.57 -6.72
C ALA A 377 8.35 2.07 -6.64
N LEU A 378 8.69 1.30 -7.68
CA LEU A 378 8.44 -0.15 -7.72
C LEU A 378 9.42 -0.96 -6.87
N ARG A 379 10.68 -0.52 -6.74
CA ARG A 379 11.67 -1.21 -5.87
C ARG A 379 11.46 -0.95 -4.38
N GLN A 380 10.78 0.13 -4.00
CA GLN A 380 10.45 0.40 -2.58
C GLN A 380 9.20 -0.34 -2.09
N LEU A 381 8.43 -0.98 -2.97
CA LEU A 381 7.19 -1.67 -2.60
C LEU A 381 7.50 -3.12 -2.21
N SER A 382 7.43 -3.41 -0.90
CA SER A 382 7.42 -4.79 -0.38
C SER A 382 6.00 -5.37 -0.43
N ALA A 383 5.93 -6.71 -0.48
CA ALA A 383 4.72 -7.48 -0.68
C ALA A 383 3.51 -7.14 0.22
N ASP A 384 3.75 -6.64 1.42
CA ASP A 384 2.66 -6.35 2.36
C ASP A 384 1.89 -5.06 2.02
N HIS A 385 2.31 -4.30 1.00
CA HIS A 385 1.88 -2.92 0.74
C HIS A 385 1.25 -2.68 -0.64
N PHE A 386 1.18 -3.72 -1.48
CA PHE A 386 0.74 -3.57 -2.87
C PHE A 386 -0.77 -3.24 -3.00
N GLY A 387 -1.60 -3.77 -2.09
CA GLY A 387 -3.05 -3.73 -2.23
C GLY A 387 -3.71 -2.35 -2.04
N ASN A 388 -3.17 -1.53 -1.13
CA ASN A 388 -3.76 -0.22 -0.80
C ASN A 388 -3.20 0.91 -1.69
N TRP A 389 -1.96 0.78 -2.18
CA TRP A 389 -1.28 1.86 -2.90
C TRP A 389 -1.64 1.91 -4.39
N VAL A 390 -1.79 0.76 -5.05
CA VAL A 390 -2.20 0.67 -6.46
C VAL A 390 -3.72 0.87 -6.62
N ALA A 391 -4.51 0.42 -5.65
CA ALA A 391 -5.92 0.79 -5.55
C ALA A 391 -6.11 2.30 -5.42
N ALA A 392 -5.32 2.98 -4.59
CA ALA A 392 -5.41 4.44 -4.41
C ALA A 392 -5.08 5.24 -5.68
N HIS A 393 -3.99 4.91 -6.38
CA HIS A 393 -3.55 5.67 -7.57
C HIS A 393 -4.40 5.39 -8.81
N LEU A 394 -4.84 4.15 -9.02
CA LEU A 394 -5.66 3.81 -10.18
C LEU A 394 -7.15 4.13 -9.95
N VAL A 395 -7.67 4.09 -8.72
CA VAL A 395 -9.03 4.59 -8.40
C VAL A 395 -9.12 6.12 -8.43
N ALA A 396 -8.07 6.84 -8.00
CA ALA A 396 -8.03 8.30 -8.08
C ALA A 396 -8.03 8.79 -9.55
N LEU A 397 -7.39 8.06 -10.48
CA LEU A 397 -7.42 8.41 -11.90
C LEU A 397 -8.72 8.03 -12.63
N THR A 398 -9.59 7.22 -12.01
CA THR A 398 -10.73 6.59 -12.71
C THR A 398 -12.10 6.90 -12.15
N PHE A 399 -12.21 7.39 -10.92
CA PHE A 399 -13.52 7.69 -10.36
C PHE A 399 -14.10 9.03 -10.85
N MET A 400 -13.28 9.91 -11.45
CA MET A 400 -13.55 11.36 -11.43
C MET A 400 -14.10 11.97 -12.72
N GLY A 401 -14.30 11.16 -13.77
CA GLY A 401 -15.07 11.57 -14.95
C GLY A 401 -16.56 11.22 -14.88
N THR A 402 -16.95 10.15 -14.17
CA THR A 402 -18.29 9.54 -14.35
C THR A 402 -19.39 10.06 -13.45
N VAL A 403 -19.10 10.55 -12.25
CA VAL A 403 -20.20 10.94 -11.33
C VAL A 403 -20.84 12.28 -11.74
N THR A 404 -20.11 13.15 -12.43
CA THR A 404 -20.63 14.47 -12.84
C THR A 404 -21.49 14.41 -14.11
N LEU A 405 -21.27 13.46 -15.02
CA LEU A 405 -22.02 13.37 -16.29
C LEU A 405 -23.27 12.49 -16.23
N VAL A 406 -23.33 11.53 -15.28
CA VAL A 406 -24.53 10.68 -15.10
C VAL A 406 -25.56 11.35 -14.19
N LEU A 407 -25.15 12.20 -13.23
CA LEU A 407 -26.08 12.97 -12.40
C LEU A 407 -26.62 14.23 -13.09
N TRP A 408 -26.03 14.68 -14.20
CA TRP A 408 -26.51 15.87 -14.93
C TRP A 408 -27.63 15.58 -15.94
N ARG A 409 -27.87 14.31 -16.34
CA ARG A 409 -28.80 14.00 -17.45
C ARG A 409 -30.18 13.45 -17.07
N HIS A 410 -30.50 13.32 -15.78
CA HIS A 410 -31.79 12.74 -15.32
C HIS A 410 -32.52 13.48 -14.19
N LEU A 411 -32.40 14.81 -14.07
CA LEU A 411 -33.37 15.59 -13.30
C LEU A 411 -34.01 16.65 -14.21
N PRO A 412 -35.24 16.38 -14.67
CA PRO A 412 -36.32 17.24 -14.23
C PRO A 412 -37.56 16.45 -13.77
N ALA A 413 -38.36 17.13 -12.95
CA ALA A 413 -39.59 16.71 -12.28
C ALA A 413 -39.37 15.91 -10.98
N ILE A 414 -39.47 16.61 -9.85
CA ILE A 414 -40.60 16.49 -8.92
C ILE A 414 -40.52 17.67 -7.96
N GLU A 415 -41.44 18.61 -8.17
CA GLU A 415 -41.79 19.65 -7.23
C GLU A 415 -43.16 19.25 -6.63
N ARG A 416 -43.31 19.47 -5.32
CA ARG A 416 -44.53 19.50 -4.47
C ARG A 416 -44.86 18.30 -3.55
N ALA A 417 -44.61 18.60 -2.26
CA ALA A 417 -45.50 18.45 -1.10
C ALA A 417 -45.54 17.09 -0.35
N PRO A 418 -46.05 17.03 0.90
CA PRO A 418 -45.35 17.40 2.14
C PRO A 418 -45.36 16.28 3.21
N GLU A 419 -44.67 16.53 4.32
CA GLU A 419 -44.81 15.92 5.67
C GLU A 419 -45.44 14.52 5.80
N ARG A 420 -44.62 13.52 6.20
CA ARG A 420 -45.08 12.38 7.02
C ARG A 420 -43.88 11.63 7.64
N SER A 421 -43.52 12.02 8.87
CA SER A 421 -42.41 11.43 9.64
C SER A 421 -42.84 10.29 10.58
N ASP A 422 -44.14 9.99 10.76
CA ASP A 422 -44.57 9.13 11.89
C ASP A 422 -45.23 7.79 11.50
N ARG A 423 -44.85 7.16 10.37
CA ARG A 423 -45.43 5.85 9.97
C ARG A 423 -44.47 4.77 9.47
N LEU A 424 -43.15 4.90 9.68
CA LEU A 424 -42.16 3.94 9.16
C LEU A 424 -41.68 2.87 10.15
N GLU A 425 -42.09 2.91 11.43
CA GLU A 425 -41.80 1.81 12.39
C GLU A 425 -42.89 0.72 12.44
N ALA A 426 -44.06 0.91 11.81
CA ALA A 426 -45.18 -0.02 11.90
C ALA A 426 -45.40 -0.94 10.67
N LEU A 427 -44.52 -0.89 9.65
CA LEU A 427 -44.67 -1.68 8.41
C LEU A 427 -43.56 -2.71 8.17
N TYR A 428 -42.65 -2.91 9.12
CA TYR A 428 -41.65 -4.00 9.06
C TYR A 428 -42.08 -5.28 9.80
N SER A 429 -43.27 -5.31 10.40
CA SER A 429 -43.88 -6.48 11.03
C SER A 429 -44.95 -7.10 10.11
N GLY A 430 -44.57 -7.55 8.92
CA GLY A 430 -45.51 -8.31 8.09
C GLY A 430 -45.10 -8.49 6.63
N GLY A 431 -44.32 -9.53 6.35
CA GLY A 431 -44.00 -9.89 4.96
C GLY A 431 -43.27 -11.23 4.86
N ARG A 432 -44.05 -12.30 4.68
CA ARG A 432 -43.56 -13.65 4.35
C ARG A 432 -42.72 -13.61 3.08
N LEU A 433 -41.59 -14.34 3.05
CA LEU A 433 -41.16 -15.15 1.91
C LEU A 433 -40.04 -16.14 2.32
N LYS A 434 -40.42 -17.42 2.32
CA LYS A 434 -39.65 -18.66 2.05
C LYS A 434 -38.19 -18.78 2.54
N HIS A 435 -38.04 -19.35 3.74
CA HIS A 435 -36.85 -20.10 4.18
C HIS A 435 -36.83 -21.53 3.60
N PRO A 436 -35.66 -22.13 3.35
CA PRO A 436 -35.39 -23.53 3.62
C PRO A 436 -34.93 -23.70 5.09
N ARG A 437 -35.49 -24.73 5.76
CA ARG A 437 -35.27 -25.18 7.15
C ARG A 437 -33.78 -25.46 7.43
N ALA A 438 -33.14 -24.95 8.49
CA ALA A 438 -33.28 -25.18 9.94
C ALA A 438 -32.73 -26.53 10.44
N TYR A 439 -31.61 -26.48 11.18
CA TYR A 439 -31.28 -27.42 12.26
C TYR A 439 -31.11 -26.64 13.56
N GLY A 440 -31.75 -27.15 14.61
CA GLY A 440 -32.15 -26.44 15.82
C GLY A 440 -31.07 -26.26 16.89
N ARG A 441 -31.32 -25.26 17.74
CA ARG A 441 -30.75 -25.11 19.08
C ARG A 441 -31.64 -25.84 20.07
N ALA A 442 -31.06 -26.76 20.84
CA ALA A 442 -31.59 -27.17 22.12
C ALA A 442 -30.76 -26.49 23.22
N ALA A 443 -31.47 -25.87 24.16
CA ALA A 443 -30.94 -25.34 25.39
C ALA A 443 -30.50 -26.49 26.32
N SER A 444 -29.31 -26.38 26.90
CA SER A 444 -28.95 -27.02 28.16
C SER A 444 -27.70 -26.34 28.74
N ALA A 445 -27.92 -25.15 29.31
CA ALA A 445 -27.08 -24.70 30.42
C ALA A 445 -27.49 -25.48 31.67
N ALA A 446 -26.53 -25.76 32.56
CA ALA A 446 -26.65 -26.55 33.80
C ALA A 446 -26.46 -28.08 33.65
N ARG A 447 -25.19 -28.49 33.48
CA ARG A 447 -24.53 -29.57 34.25
C ARG A 447 -23.12 -29.81 33.71
N CYS A 448 -22.13 -29.22 34.36
CA CYS A 448 -20.73 -29.68 34.43
C CYS A 448 -20.02 -28.87 35.52
N ALA A 449 -20.55 -28.98 36.74
CA ALA A 449 -19.77 -28.84 37.96
C ALA A 449 -19.61 -30.27 38.47
N GLU A 450 -18.50 -30.91 38.12
CA GLU A 450 -17.91 -32.14 38.69
C GLU A 450 -17.08 -32.82 37.60
N GLN A 451 -15.80 -32.44 37.51
CA GLN A 451 -14.68 -33.37 37.41
C GLN A 451 -13.39 -32.58 37.52
N GLY A 452 -12.63 -32.90 38.56
CA GLY A 452 -11.55 -32.09 39.09
C GLY A 452 -10.34 -31.95 38.16
N ILE A 453 -9.92 -30.71 37.99
CA ILE A 453 -8.50 -30.39 37.80
C ILE A 453 -8.15 -29.45 38.95
N ALA A 454 -7.30 -29.96 39.84
CA ALA A 454 -6.89 -29.28 41.05
C ALA A 454 -6.11 -27.99 40.73
N SER A 455 -6.60 -26.87 41.27
CA SER A 455 -5.80 -25.92 42.05
C SER A 455 -4.48 -25.43 41.43
N CYS A 456 -4.53 -24.39 40.60
CA CYS A 456 -3.49 -23.35 40.59
C CYS A 456 -3.70 -22.44 41.81
N ARG A 457 -3.18 -22.84 42.97
CA ARG A 457 -3.04 -21.95 44.12
C ARG A 457 -1.90 -20.98 43.83
N PHE A 458 -2.22 -19.68 43.85
CA PHE A 458 -1.28 -18.62 44.15
C PHE A 458 -0.71 -18.90 45.56
N ALA A 459 0.48 -19.51 45.60
CA ALA A 459 1.31 -19.57 46.78
C ALA A 459 2.42 -18.52 46.63
N ALA A 460 2.60 -17.72 47.67
CA ALA A 460 3.67 -16.74 47.79
C ALA A 460 5.03 -17.37 47.43
N MET A 461 5.63 -16.92 46.31
CA MET A 461 7.01 -17.23 46.00
C MET A 461 7.91 -16.39 46.91
N SER A 462 8.39 -17.05 47.96
CA SER A 462 9.58 -16.68 48.70
C SER A 462 10.77 -16.53 47.75
N ALA A 463 11.54 -15.46 47.95
CA ALA A 463 12.79 -15.14 47.27
C ALA A 463 13.75 -16.34 47.27
N SER A 464 13.85 -17.01 46.13
CA SER A 464 14.92 -17.98 45.86
C SER A 464 15.30 -17.88 44.37
N GLY A 465 16.61 -17.78 44.14
CA GLY A 465 17.23 -17.15 42.98
C GLY A 465 16.83 -17.71 41.62
N LEU A 466 16.51 -16.78 40.71
CA LEU A 466 16.39 -17.02 39.28
C LEU A 466 17.81 -17.15 38.70
N GLN A 467 18.36 -18.36 38.65
CA GLN A 467 19.45 -18.65 37.72
C GLN A 467 18.88 -18.65 36.30
N ILE A 468 19.25 -17.66 35.50
CA ILE A 468 19.01 -17.66 34.06
C ILE A 468 19.85 -18.81 33.49
N VAL A 469 19.23 -19.95 33.22
CA VAL A 469 19.88 -21.08 32.54
C VAL A 469 20.00 -20.72 31.06
N LEU A 470 21.13 -20.12 30.70
CA LEU A 470 21.61 -20.11 29.32
C LEU A 470 21.98 -21.56 28.96
N GLY A 471 21.52 -22.03 27.81
CA GLY A 471 21.67 -23.42 27.36
C GLY A 471 23.10 -23.96 27.45
N SER A 472 23.19 -25.28 27.59
CA SER A 472 24.44 -26.05 27.75
C SER A 472 25.56 -25.60 26.77
N PRO A 473 26.76 -25.26 27.26
CA PRO A 473 27.82 -24.74 26.41
C PRO A 473 28.56 -25.87 25.67
N SER A 474 28.75 -25.69 24.37
CA SER A 474 29.89 -26.26 23.64
C SER A 474 31.18 -25.59 24.13
N GLU A 475 32.24 -26.37 24.33
CA GLU A 475 33.47 -26.09 25.13
C GLU A 475 34.40 -24.93 24.70
N SER A 476 33.97 -23.89 23.99
CA SER A 476 34.86 -22.76 23.66
C SER A 476 34.61 -21.52 24.55
N GLU A 477 35.58 -21.21 25.42
CA GLU A 477 35.76 -19.99 26.23
C GLU A 477 34.60 -19.57 27.17
N LYS A 478 34.75 -19.91 28.45
CA LYS A 478 33.85 -19.52 29.54
C LYS A 478 34.07 -18.06 29.94
N CYS A 479 33.17 -17.16 29.54
CA CYS A 479 32.90 -15.96 30.34
C CYS A 479 32.23 -16.38 31.66
N PRO A 480 32.63 -15.82 32.82
CA PRO A 480 31.96 -16.11 34.09
C PRO A 480 30.50 -15.63 34.04
N PRO A 481 29.52 -16.41 34.53
CA PRO A 481 28.13 -15.98 34.58
C PRO A 481 28.01 -14.76 35.48
N ILE A 482 27.47 -13.67 34.95
CA ILE A 482 27.18 -12.45 35.71
C ILE A 482 26.00 -12.77 36.64
N SER A 483 26.28 -13.21 37.87
CA SER A 483 25.26 -13.30 38.93
C SER A 483 24.99 -11.90 39.48
N LEU A 484 24.18 -11.13 38.75
CA LEU A 484 23.66 -9.86 39.27
C LEU A 484 22.82 -10.16 40.52
N ASP A 485 23.22 -9.57 41.65
CA ASP A 485 22.44 -9.59 42.89
C ASP A 485 21.02 -9.08 42.58
N SER A 486 19.99 -9.88 42.91
CA SER A 486 18.58 -9.54 42.68
C SER A 486 18.24 -8.18 43.29
N GLN A 487 18.83 -7.83 44.44
CA GLN A 487 18.58 -6.53 45.08
C GLN A 487 19.17 -5.34 44.31
N TYR A 488 20.25 -5.57 43.57
CA TYR A 488 20.84 -4.55 42.71
C TYR A 488 20.01 -4.36 41.45
N PHE A 489 19.53 -5.46 40.87
CA PHE A 489 18.63 -5.43 39.72
C PHE A 489 17.32 -4.70 40.05
N ASP A 490 16.67 -5.03 41.18
CA ASP A 490 15.44 -4.38 41.62
C ASP A 490 15.66 -2.87 41.81
N ARG A 491 16.79 -2.46 42.39
CA ARG A 491 17.15 -1.02 42.53
C ARG A 491 17.34 -0.32 41.19
N ILE A 492 18.03 -0.92 40.22
CA ILE A 492 18.19 -0.35 38.88
C ILE A 492 16.83 -0.18 38.21
N MET A 493 15.99 -1.21 38.29
CA MET A 493 14.66 -1.21 37.70
C MET A 493 13.81 -0.13 38.34
N THR A 494 13.67 -0.09 39.67
CA THR A 494 12.87 0.93 40.37
C THR A 494 13.34 2.35 40.08
N ASP A 495 14.65 2.58 39.99
CA ASP A 495 15.19 3.91 39.68
C ASP A 495 15.13 4.26 38.18
N MET A 496 14.68 3.36 37.29
CA MET A 496 14.75 3.54 35.84
C MET A 496 16.16 3.96 35.38
N ARG A 497 17.22 3.35 35.94
CA ARG A 497 18.61 3.59 35.52
C ARG A 497 19.01 2.61 34.43
N ALA A 498 19.93 3.01 33.56
CA ALA A 498 20.61 2.04 32.69
C ALA A 498 21.58 1.19 33.52
N ILE A 499 21.76 -0.08 33.13
CA ILE A 499 22.68 -0.99 33.84
C ILE A 499 24.12 -0.48 33.78
N SER A 500 24.52 0.09 32.65
CA SER A 500 25.81 0.74 32.44
C SER A 500 25.61 2.01 31.61
N PRO A 501 26.36 3.09 31.87
CA PRO A 501 26.33 4.28 31.02
C PRO A 501 26.69 3.97 29.56
N ASP A 502 27.53 2.97 29.30
CA ASP A 502 27.97 2.59 27.95
C ASP A 502 26.84 1.99 27.08
N ILE A 503 25.79 1.48 27.73
CA ILE A 503 24.60 0.95 27.06
C ILE A 503 23.71 2.08 26.54
N VAL A 504 23.77 3.28 27.14
CA VAL A 504 22.98 4.43 26.69
C VAL A 504 23.59 4.98 25.41
N ARG A 505 22.98 4.61 24.30
CA ARG A 505 23.44 4.99 22.95
C ARG A 505 22.36 5.74 22.20
N GLY A 506 22.78 6.77 21.47
CA GLY A 506 21.93 7.54 20.55
C GLY A 506 22.47 7.45 19.13
N ILE A 507 21.58 7.35 18.14
CA ILE A 507 21.93 7.50 16.74
C ILE A 507 21.75 8.97 16.32
N PRO A 508 22.77 9.62 15.73
CA PRO A 508 22.57 10.94 15.14
C PRO A 508 21.54 10.88 14.01
N VAL A 509 20.47 11.68 14.12
CA VAL A 509 19.30 11.61 13.22
C VAL A 509 19.71 11.77 11.75
N HIS A 510 20.65 12.67 11.43
CA HIS A 510 21.13 12.83 10.06
C HIS A 510 21.86 11.60 9.51
N ARG A 511 22.63 10.88 10.34
CA ARG A 511 23.32 9.65 9.91
C ARG A 511 22.30 8.55 9.61
N PHE A 512 21.26 8.44 10.44
CA PHE A 512 20.14 7.55 10.17
C PHE A 512 19.48 7.90 8.84
N LEU A 513 19.05 9.16 8.66
CA LEU A 513 18.33 9.58 7.45
C LEU A 513 19.16 9.40 6.16
N GLN A 514 20.46 9.70 6.18
CA GLN A 514 21.31 9.60 4.99
C GLN A 514 21.70 8.16 4.64
N ARG A 515 21.89 7.27 5.64
CA ARG A 515 22.40 5.90 5.40
C ARG A 515 21.30 4.85 5.27
N MET A 516 20.12 5.08 5.84
CA MET A 516 19.05 4.08 5.86
C MET A 516 18.59 3.65 4.47
N PRO A 517 18.36 4.57 3.50
CA PRO A 517 17.93 4.18 2.15
C PRO A 517 18.93 3.24 1.48
N CYS A 518 20.24 3.51 1.61
CA CYS A 518 21.30 2.68 1.04
C CYS A 518 21.36 1.29 1.69
N LYS A 519 21.25 1.21 3.03
CA LYS A 519 21.27 -0.07 3.75
C LYS A 519 20.04 -0.94 3.45
N TRP A 520 18.86 -0.32 3.25
CA TRP A 520 17.69 -1.05 2.78
C TRP A 520 17.85 -1.58 1.36
N LEU A 521 18.41 -0.78 0.45
CA LEU A 521 18.72 -1.22 -0.91
C LEU A 521 19.71 -2.39 -0.91
N ALA A 522 20.72 -2.35 -0.04
CA ALA A 522 21.69 -3.43 0.16
C ALA A 522 21.13 -4.66 0.90
N ARG A 523 19.88 -4.61 1.39
CA ARG A 523 19.26 -5.64 2.25
C ARG A 523 20.04 -5.96 3.53
N GLU A 524 20.92 -5.05 3.98
CA GLU A 524 21.69 -5.17 5.22
C GLU A 524 20.80 -4.81 6.42
N LYS A 525 20.18 -5.82 7.04
CA LYS A 525 19.22 -5.59 8.13
C LYS A 525 19.84 -5.50 9.53
N ARG A 526 21.12 -5.86 9.72
CA ARG A 526 21.61 -6.29 11.06
C ARG A 526 22.72 -5.46 11.70
N ASN A 527 23.36 -4.52 11.01
CA ASN A 527 24.45 -3.75 11.60
C ASN A 527 24.21 -2.23 11.55
N PHE A 528 23.26 -1.77 12.36
CA PHE A 528 23.05 -0.34 12.64
C PHE A 528 23.70 0.09 13.95
N TYR A 529 24.06 -0.85 14.83
CA TYR A 529 24.65 -0.59 16.12
C TYR A 529 25.91 0.29 16.03
N GLY A 530 26.79 0.02 15.06
CA GLY A 530 27.99 0.83 14.82
C GLY A 530 27.75 2.27 14.36
N LEU A 531 26.50 2.65 14.03
CA LEU A 531 26.14 4.04 13.70
C LEU A 531 25.72 4.86 14.93
N SER A 532 25.37 4.19 16.03
CA SER A 532 25.04 4.82 17.30
C SER A 532 26.31 5.16 18.11
N GLN A 533 26.22 6.13 18.99
CA GLN A 533 27.30 6.56 19.89
C GLN A 533 26.82 6.56 21.34
N VAL A 534 27.72 6.23 22.28
CA VAL A 534 27.45 6.34 23.72
C VAL A 534 27.13 7.80 24.07
N THR A 535 26.13 8.02 24.92
CA THR A 535 25.72 9.34 25.35
C THR A 535 25.08 9.28 26.73
N ASN A 536 25.23 10.34 27.52
CA ASN A 536 24.56 10.45 28.82
C ASN A 536 23.11 10.96 28.69
N GLN A 537 22.78 11.56 27.54
CA GLN A 537 21.49 12.18 27.28
C GLN A 537 21.04 11.93 25.84
N LEU A 538 19.74 11.73 25.67
CA LEU A 538 19.11 11.56 24.37
C LEU A 538 18.18 12.75 24.13
N ASP A 539 18.21 13.32 22.93
CA ASP A 539 17.31 14.42 22.58
C ASP A 539 15.87 13.91 22.38
N GLU A 540 15.72 12.70 21.82
CA GLU A 540 14.41 12.14 21.48
C GLU A 540 14.42 10.62 21.54
N PHE A 541 13.36 10.01 22.08
CA PHE A 541 13.11 8.57 22.03
C PHE A 541 12.10 8.25 20.92
N TRP A 542 12.40 7.30 20.04
CA TRP A 542 11.49 6.94 18.93
C TRP A 542 10.73 5.64 19.22
N SER A 543 9.48 5.75 19.69
CA SER A 543 8.57 4.62 19.86
C SER A 543 7.77 4.36 18.59
N HIS A 544 7.62 3.10 18.20
CA HIS A 544 6.90 2.74 16.98
C HIS A 544 6.45 1.27 16.95
N SER A 545 5.40 0.95 16.20
CA SER A 545 5.05 -0.46 15.93
C SER A 545 5.89 -1.03 14.79
N TRP A 546 6.56 -2.14 15.03
CA TRP A 546 7.27 -2.94 14.02
C TRP A 546 6.39 -3.43 12.86
N ARG A 547 5.05 -3.50 13.01
CA ARG A 547 4.15 -3.92 11.94
C ARG A 547 4.06 -2.91 10.81
N THR A 548 4.26 -1.63 11.10
CA THR A 548 4.16 -0.58 10.09
C THR A 548 5.38 -0.54 9.16
N ASN A 549 5.13 -0.24 7.89
CA ASN A 549 6.13 -0.04 6.87
C ASN A 549 7.29 0.86 7.35
N ALA A 550 8.52 0.38 7.19
CA ALA A 550 9.70 1.13 7.59
C ALA A 550 9.90 2.42 6.75
N GLY A 551 9.56 2.38 5.46
CA GLY A 551 9.60 3.54 4.56
C GLY A 551 8.63 4.65 4.97
N LEU A 552 7.40 4.32 5.38
CA LEU A 552 6.44 5.33 5.88
C LEU A 552 6.97 6.02 7.14
N LYS A 553 7.52 5.25 8.08
CA LYS A 553 8.20 5.79 9.28
C LYS A 553 9.36 6.69 8.91
N TYR A 554 10.21 6.26 7.98
CA TYR A 554 11.34 7.04 7.50
C TYR A 554 10.92 8.37 6.88
N VAL A 555 9.95 8.37 5.96
CA VAL A 555 9.44 9.61 5.34
C VAL A 555 8.84 10.52 6.42
N ASN A 556 8.18 9.96 7.42
CA ASN A 556 7.67 10.73 8.55
C ASN A 556 8.80 11.38 9.36
N ILE A 557 9.82 10.62 9.76
CA ILE A 557 11.00 11.14 10.48
C ILE A 557 11.74 12.21 9.65
N LEU A 558 11.88 11.98 8.34
CA LEU A 558 12.50 12.91 7.40
C LEU A 558 11.77 14.26 7.41
N PHE A 559 10.43 14.25 7.27
CA PHE A 559 9.63 15.47 7.29
C PHE A 559 9.63 16.17 8.66
N LEU A 560 9.53 15.39 9.73
CA LEU A 560 9.51 15.94 11.09
C LEU A 560 10.82 16.67 11.44
N ASN A 561 11.96 16.18 10.96
CA ASN A 561 13.27 16.73 11.30
C ASN A 561 13.81 17.74 10.26
N ASN A 562 13.53 17.52 8.98
CA ASN A 562 14.14 18.30 7.89
C ASN A 562 13.12 19.19 7.15
N GLY A 563 11.82 19.03 7.38
CA GLY A 563 10.77 19.74 6.66
C GLY A 563 10.80 21.26 6.85
N PHE A 564 10.89 21.74 8.08
CA PHE A 564 10.92 23.19 8.35
C PHE A 564 12.20 23.87 7.79
N PRO A 565 13.42 23.32 8.00
CA PRO A 565 14.61 23.82 7.31
C PRO A 565 14.47 23.83 5.79
N ALA A 566 13.89 22.79 5.20
CA ALA A 566 13.65 22.70 3.76
C ALA A 566 12.72 23.82 3.26
N PHE A 567 11.65 24.11 4.00
CA PHE A 567 10.75 25.23 3.71
C PHE A 567 11.48 26.58 3.72
N VAL A 568 12.31 26.84 4.74
CA VAL A 568 13.07 28.09 4.85
C VAL A 568 14.06 28.23 3.70
N VAL A 569 14.90 27.20 3.44
CA VAL A 569 15.91 27.26 2.39
C VAL A 569 15.26 27.33 1.00
N GLY A 570 14.21 26.53 0.73
CA GLY A 570 13.47 26.62 -0.53
C GLY A 570 12.89 28.01 -0.78
N THR A 571 12.31 28.63 0.26
CA THR A 571 11.79 30.00 0.14
C THR A 571 12.90 31.02 -0.10
N LEU A 572 14.06 30.90 0.57
CA LEU A 572 15.22 31.75 0.31
C LEU A 572 15.75 31.57 -1.12
N CYS A 573 15.83 30.34 -1.64
CA CYS A 573 16.23 30.07 -3.02
C CYS A 573 15.28 30.74 -4.01
N ALA A 574 13.96 30.65 -3.79
CA ALA A 574 12.95 31.30 -4.62
C ALA A 574 13.10 32.83 -4.61
N LEU A 575 13.34 33.43 -3.43
CA LEU A 575 13.56 34.87 -3.28
C LEU A 575 14.86 35.35 -3.96
N VAL A 576 15.95 34.58 -3.85
CA VAL A 576 17.21 34.87 -4.55
C VAL A 576 17.01 34.80 -6.06
N ALA A 577 16.33 33.76 -6.57
CA ALA A 577 16.01 33.65 -7.99
C ALA A 577 15.15 34.82 -8.47
N PHE A 578 14.15 35.23 -7.69
CA PHE A 578 13.36 36.42 -7.97
C PHE A 578 14.24 37.67 -8.05
N SER A 579 15.11 37.93 -7.07
CA SER A 579 16.02 39.09 -7.08
C SER A 579 17.01 39.08 -8.25
N LEU A 580 17.57 37.92 -8.62
CA LEU A 580 18.47 37.79 -9.77
C LEU A 580 17.74 38.03 -11.10
N ASN A 581 16.47 37.63 -11.18
CA ASN A 581 15.63 37.88 -12.34
C ASN A 581 15.29 39.38 -12.48
N LEU A 582 14.97 40.05 -11.36
CA LEU A 582 14.80 41.51 -11.30
C LEU A 582 16.06 42.25 -11.75
N ALA A 583 17.23 41.78 -11.32
CA ALA A 583 18.52 42.33 -11.73
C ALA A 583 18.89 42.04 -13.20
N GLY A 584 18.10 41.23 -13.92
CA GLY A 584 18.37 40.86 -15.31
C GLY A 584 19.55 39.91 -15.48
N ILE A 585 19.98 39.23 -14.41
CA ILE A 585 21.10 38.28 -14.42
C ILE A 585 20.65 36.92 -14.96
N LEU A 586 19.43 36.49 -14.60
CA LEU A 586 18.88 35.24 -15.12
C LEU A 586 18.38 35.40 -16.56
N PRO A 587 18.50 34.36 -17.41
CA PRO A 587 18.04 34.42 -18.79
C PRO A 587 16.56 34.79 -18.85
N LYS A 588 16.26 35.82 -19.63
CA LYS A 588 14.90 36.19 -19.99
C LYS A 588 14.63 35.62 -21.37
N GLU A 589 13.84 34.57 -21.46
CA GLU A 589 13.29 34.19 -22.76
C GLU A 589 12.51 35.36 -23.37
N SER A 590 12.50 35.42 -24.71
CA SER A 590 11.78 36.44 -25.47
C SER A 590 10.30 36.49 -25.06
N VAL A 591 9.67 37.66 -25.21
CA VAL A 591 8.28 37.98 -24.82
C VAL A 591 7.22 36.95 -25.30
N ALA A 592 7.54 36.08 -26.26
CA ALA A 592 6.67 35.03 -26.79
C ALA A 592 6.96 33.60 -26.28
N GLY A 593 7.95 33.40 -25.39
CA GLY A 593 8.36 32.09 -24.88
C GLY A 593 7.61 31.65 -23.61
N PRO A 594 7.63 30.33 -23.28
CA PRO A 594 7.12 29.82 -22.02
C PRO A 594 7.79 30.54 -20.85
N ALA A 595 7.04 30.75 -19.78
CA ALA A 595 7.56 31.62 -18.74
C ALA A 595 8.68 31.02 -17.94
N ASN A 596 9.61 31.90 -17.56
CA ASN A 596 10.71 31.59 -16.68
C ASN A 596 10.18 31.23 -15.28
N ALA A 597 10.09 29.95 -14.95
CA ALA A 597 9.67 29.44 -13.65
C ALA A 597 10.85 29.36 -12.65
N TRP A 598 11.74 30.35 -12.66
CA TRP A 598 13.00 30.31 -11.90
C TRP A 598 12.77 30.27 -10.39
N CYS A 599 11.79 31.02 -9.86
CA CYS A 599 11.49 31.08 -8.44
C CYS A 599 10.93 29.74 -7.95
N THR A 600 9.94 29.18 -8.65
CA THR A 600 9.38 27.86 -8.31
C THR A 600 10.42 26.76 -8.46
N THR A 601 11.17 26.74 -9.57
CA THR A 601 12.17 25.70 -9.82
C THR A 601 13.29 25.73 -8.77
N SER A 602 13.87 26.90 -8.51
CA SER A 602 14.91 27.06 -7.49
C SER A 602 14.38 26.77 -6.09
N GLY A 603 13.15 27.18 -5.77
CA GLY A 603 12.53 26.90 -4.48
C GLY A 603 12.27 25.42 -4.26
N VAL A 604 11.76 24.72 -5.27
CA VAL A 604 11.56 23.25 -5.26
C VAL A 604 12.90 22.53 -5.10
N ILE A 605 13.92 22.91 -5.87
CA ILE A 605 15.27 22.30 -5.77
C ILE A 605 15.84 22.55 -4.37
N GLY A 606 15.85 23.80 -3.90
CA GLY A 606 16.35 24.17 -2.58
C GLY A 606 15.64 23.42 -1.45
N TYR A 607 14.32 23.27 -1.57
CA TYR A 607 13.50 22.50 -0.63
C TYR A 607 13.92 21.03 -0.60
N TYR A 608 13.92 20.32 -1.74
CA TYR A 608 14.18 18.86 -1.74
C TYR A 608 15.64 18.52 -1.45
N VAL A 609 16.59 19.33 -1.92
CA VAL A 609 18.01 19.17 -1.57
C VAL A 609 18.17 19.31 -0.06
N THR A 610 17.57 20.34 0.54
CA THR A 610 17.62 20.54 1.99
C THR A 610 16.89 19.42 2.74
N LEU A 611 15.71 19.01 2.28
CA LEU A 611 14.95 17.92 2.91
C LEU A 611 15.79 16.64 2.99
N LEU A 612 16.51 16.30 1.93
CA LEU A 612 17.32 15.08 1.86
C LEU A 612 18.69 15.20 2.54
N LEU A 613 19.32 16.38 2.50
CA LEU A 613 20.70 16.56 2.94
C LEU A 613 20.85 17.28 4.29
N TRP A 614 19.77 17.84 4.85
CA TRP A 614 19.82 18.56 6.13
C TRP A 614 20.33 17.67 7.26
N ARG A 615 21.29 18.20 8.02
CA ARG A 615 22.01 17.47 9.06
C ARG A 615 21.47 17.80 10.44
N SER A 616 20.30 17.27 10.79
CA SER A 616 19.80 17.35 12.17
C SER A 616 20.84 16.81 13.16
N ARG A 617 21.20 17.65 14.13
CA ARG A 617 22.19 17.33 15.18
C ARG A 617 21.61 16.52 16.34
N LYS A 618 20.30 16.25 16.32
CA LYS A 618 19.63 15.48 17.37
C LYS A 618 20.22 14.06 17.50
N LEU A 619 20.34 13.59 18.72
CA LEU A 619 20.61 12.21 19.09
C LEU A 619 19.31 11.53 19.47
N ALA A 620 18.87 10.58 18.64
CA ALA A 620 17.66 9.82 18.90
C ALA A 620 17.97 8.42 19.42
N PHE A 621 17.15 7.91 20.33
CA PHE A 621 17.14 6.48 20.62
C PHE A 621 16.22 5.77 19.63
N LEU A 622 16.76 4.76 18.95
CA LEU A 622 16.02 3.87 18.07
C LEU A 622 16.49 2.44 18.35
N ASP A 623 15.59 1.58 18.82
CA ASP A 623 15.85 0.21 19.25
C ASP A 623 16.79 -0.58 18.32
N VAL A 624 16.51 -0.63 17.02
CA VAL A 624 17.28 -1.39 16.03
C VAL A 624 18.71 -0.85 15.81
N ALA A 625 18.94 0.42 16.16
CA ALA A 625 20.23 1.09 15.98
C ALA A 625 21.01 1.28 17.28
N CYS A 626 20.33 1.38 18.41
CA CYS A 626 20.94 1.65 19.71
C CYS A 626 21.13 0.38 20.56
N ILE A 627 20.37 -0.69 20.29
CA ILE A 627 20.54 -2.00 20.92
C ILE A 627 21.19 -2.95 19.91
N SER A 628 22.23 -3.67 20.34
CA SER A 628 22.88 -4.66 19.48
C SER A 628 21.89 -5.76 19.09
N GLN A 629 21.74 -5.98 17.78
CA GLN A 629 20.86 -7.03 17.23
C GLN A 629 21.60 -8.35 16.98
N THR A 630 22.93 -8.33 17.09
CA THR A 630 23.81 -9.47 16.80
C THR A 630 24.43 -10.07 18.05
N ASP A 631 24.71 -9.25 19.05
CA ASP A 631 25.26 -9.66 20.33
C ASP A 631 24.13 -9.89 21.33
N ARG A 632 23.96 -11.14 21.78
CA ARG A 632 22.87 -11.52 22.70
C ARG A 632 23.00 -10.90 24.09
N GLU A 633 24.23 -10.72 24.58
CA GLU A 633 24.47 -10.16 25.89
C GLU A 633 24.15 -8.67 25.90
N LEU A 634 24.70 -7.92 24.93
CA LEU A 634 24.37 -6.50 24.74
C LEU A 634 22.90 -6.28 24.40
N ASN A 635 22.26 -7.21 23.70
CA ASN A 635 20.82 -7.18 23.46
C ASN A 635 20.03 -7.26 24.77
N GLY A 636 20.33 -8.27 25.60
CA GLY A 636 19.71 -8.44 26.92
C GLY A 636 19.94 -7.23 27.83
N LEU A 637 21.17 -6.75 27.93
CA LEU A 637 21.53 -5.55 28.69
C LEU A 637 20.80 -4.29 28.19
N GLY A 638 20.62 -4.15 26.87
CA GLY A 638 19.84 -3.08 26.27
C GLY A 638 18.34 -3.15 26.62
N LEU A 639 17.75 -4.35 26.56
CA LEU A 639 16.34 -4.56 26.94
C LEU A 639 16.09 -4.24 28.42
N LEU A 640 17.00 -4.66 29.29
CA LEU A 640 16.92 -4.36 30.73
C LEU A 640 17.15 -2.87 31.04
N SER A 641 17.88 -2.15 30.18
CA SER A 641 18.15 -0.71 30.35
C SER A 641 17.07 0.21 29.75
N MET A 642 15.93 -0.33 29.33
CA MET A 642 14.88 0.44 28.65
C MET A 642 14.34 1.61 29.49
N GLY A 643 14.17 1.42 30.80
CA GLY A 643 13.80 2.51 31.72
C GLY A 643 14.82 3.64 31.73
N GLY A 644 16.11 3.29 31.69
CA GLY A 644 17.22 4.24 31.56
C GLY A 644 17.13 5.09 30.29
N PHE A 645 16.84 4.48 29.14
CA PHE A 645 16.70 5.22 27.89
C PHE A 645 15.54 6.22 27.93
N LEU A 646 14.38 5.81 28.46
CA LEU A 646 13.22 6.70 28.63
C LEU A 646 13.55 7.86 29.58
N ARG A 647 14.19 7.58 30.73
CA ARG A 647 14.60 8.59 31.71
C ARG A 647 15.60 9.60 31.13
N CYS A 648 16.59 9.13 30.35
CA CYS A 648 17.62 9.95 29.72
C CYS A 648 17.15 10.75 28.48
N SER A 649 15.95 10.45 27.95
CA SER A 649 15.41 11.12 26.76
C SER A 649 14.70 12.43 27.10
N GLN A 650 14.94 13.51 26.37
CA GLN A 650 14.27 14.80 26.60
C GLN A 650 12.82 14.79 26.07
N SER A 651 12.59 14.24 24.88
CA SER A 651 11.26 14.06 24.29
C SER A 651 10.99 12.61 23.86
N LEU A 652 9.72 12.28 23.64
CA LEU A 652 9.26 10.99 23.11
C LEU A 652 8.49 11.23 21.80
N LEU A 653 9.03 10.75 20.68
CA LEU A 653 8.31 10.71 19.40
C LEU A 653 7.65 9.33 19.24
N VAL A 654 6.32 9.32 19.17
CA VAL A 654 5.51 8.11 18.90
C VAL A 654 5.06 8.15 17.44
N LEU A 655 5.61 7.26 16.62
CA LEU A 655 5.16 7.05 15.24
C LEU A 655 3.91 6.17 15.27
N TRP A 656 2.75 6.82 15.22
CA TRP A 656 1.48 6.21 15.54
C TRP A 656 0.82 5.52 14.33
N ASP A 657 0.28 4.33 14.61
CA ASP A 657 -0.62 3.56 13.75
C ASP A 657 -1.63 2.78 14.62
N GLU A 658 -2.64 2.17 14.00
CA GLU A 658 -3.73 1.44 14.68
C GLU A 658 -3.25 0.24 15.53
N THR A 659 -2.01 -0.22 15.37
CA THR A 659 -1.44 -1.34 16.14
C THR A 659 -0.65 -0.88 17.36
N VAL A 660 -0.43 0.42 17.55
CA VAL A 660 0.36 0.93 18.68
C VAL A 660 -0.31 0.63 20.03
N VAL A 661 -1.64 0.77 20.11
CA VAL A 661 -2.41 0.51 21.35
C VAL A 661 -2.52 -0.97 21.66
N THR A 662 -2.56 -1.81 20.64
CA THR A 662 -2.69 -3.25 20.84
C THR A 662 -1.38 -3.91 21.27
N ARG A 663 -0.26 -3.18 21.31
CA ARG A 663 1.05 -3.71 21.68
C ARG A 663 1.47 -3.27 23.07
N LEU A 664 1.78 -4.24 23.93
CA LEU A 664 2.18 -3.98 25.31
C LEU A 664 3.40 -3.07 25.40
N TRP A 665 4.41 -3.37 24.58
CA TRP A 665 5.69 -2.66 24.58
C TRP A 665 5.53 -1.16 24.29
N CYS A 666 4.73 -0.79 23.28
CA CYS A 666 4.55 0.62 22.92
C CYS A 666 3.80 1.38 24.02
N MET A 667 2.74 0.79 24.59
CA MET A 667 1.98 1.39 25.70
C MET A 667 2.85 1.53 26.95
N PHE A 668 3.71 0.54 27.21
CA PHE A 668 4.71 0.58 28.28
C PHE A 668 5.73 1.71 28.10
N GLU A 669 6.26 1.93 26.89
CA GLU A 669 7.19 3.05 26.62
C GLU A 669 6.55 4.41 26.88
N MET A 670 5.31 4.61 26.43
CA MET A 670 4.57 5.86 26.66
C MET A 670 4.29 6.10 28.14
N ALA A 671 3.70 5.11 28.82
CA ALA A 671 3.40 5.21 30.25
C ALA A 671 4.68 5.37 31.10
N GLY A 672 5.74 4.63 30.78
CA GLY A 672 7.04 4.73 31.43
C GLY A 672 7.68 6.10 31.24
N PHE A 673 7.60 6.68 30.04
CA PHE A 673 8.08 8.04 29.80
C PHE A 673 7.31 9.07 30.64
N LEU A 674 5.97 9.02 30.62
CA LEU A 674 5.12 9.92 31.42
C LEU A 674 5.43 9.80 32.91
N HIS A 675 5.57 8.57 33.41
CA HIS A 675 5.97 8.29 34.80
C HIS A 675 7.33 8.92 35.14
N SER A 676 8.34 8.74 34.27
CA SER A 676 9.70 9.24 34.51
C SER A 676 9.84 10.76 34.51
N LYS A 677 8.96 11.47 33.78
CA LYS A 677 9.02 12.94 33.60
C LYS A 677 8.03 13.71 34.49
N GLY A 678 7.11 13.01 35.15
CA GLY A 678 6.12 13.61 36.05
C GLY A 678 5.00 14.39 35.32
N PRO A 679 4.28 15.29 36.01
CA PRO A 679 3.02 15.85 35.52
C PRO A 679 3.13 16.76 34.28
N ASN A 680 4.33 17.23 33.92
CA ASN A 680 4.55 18.07 32.74
C ASN A 680 5.01 17.27 31.50
N ALA A 681 5.07 15.94 31.61
CA ALA A 681 5.58 15.06 30.56
C ALA A 681 4.83 15.18 29.23
N ASP A 682 3.52 15.44 29.28
CA ASP A 682 2.64 15.53 28.10
C ASP A 682 3.13 16.51 27.03
N LYS A 683 3.86 17.57 27.44
CA LYS A 683 4.43 18.59 26.54
C LYS A 683 5.64 18.07 25.75
N SER A 684 6.26 17.00 26.24
CA SER A 684 7.48 16.42 25.68
C SER A 684 7.20 15.15 24.87
N VAL A 685 5.94 14.72 24.79
CA VAL A 685 5.52 13.63 23.90
C VAL A 685 5.01 14.24 22.60
N LEU A 686 5.47 13.71 21.47
CA LEU A 686 5.00 14.04 20.12
C LEU A 686 4.45 12.78 19.47
N VAL A 687 3.15 12.74 19.22
CA VAL A 687 2.46 11.63 18.57
C VAL A 687 2.19 12.02 17.12
N CYS A 688 2.83 11.32 16.19
CA CYS A 688 2.72 11.59 14.76
C CYS A 688 2.21 10.36 14.01
N PRO A 689 1.03 10.43 13.35
CA PRO A 689 0.58 9.35 12.48
C PRO A 689 1.58 9.07 11.37
N VAL A 690 1.81 7.80 11.08
CA VAL A 690 2.81 7.33 10.10
C VAL A 690 2.53 7.79 8.66
N PHE A 691 1.30 8.16 8.33
CA PHE A 691 0.95 8.69 6.99
C PHE A 691 1.22 10.20 6.84
N THR A 692 1.48 10.93 7.93
CA THR A 692 1.58 12.41 7.90
C THR A 692 2.70 12.88 6.99
N GLY A 693 3.92 12.36 7.17
CA GLY A 693 5.06 12.67 6.30
C GLY A 693 4.79 12.36 4.82
N PRO A 694 4.36 11.13 4.46
CA PRO A 694 3.97 10.79 3.10
C PRO A 694 2.89 11.72 2.51
N ALA A 695 1.86 12.08 3.28
CA ALA A 695 0.81 12.99 2.81
C ALA A 695 1.37 14.39 2.52
N LEU A 696 2.23 14.94 3.39
CA LEU A 696 2.90 16.22 3.18
C LEU A 696 3.87 16.16 1.99
N PHE A 697 4.61 15.07 1.83
CA PHE A 697 5.52 14.86 0.70
C PHE A 697 4.77 14.86 -0.63
N VAL A 698 3.74 14.02 -0.74
CA VAL A 698 2.94 13.90 -1.97
C VAL A 698 2.18 15.18 -2.24
N GLY A 699 1.63 15.82 -1.20
CA GLY A 699 0.94 17.11 -1.32
C GLY A 699 1.87 18.20 -1.86
N HIS A 700 3.02 18.41 -1.22
CA HIS A 700 3.99 19.41 -1.65
C HIS A 700 4.54 19.11 -3.07
N LEU A 701 4.88 17.85 -3.36
CA LEU A 701 5.38 17.43 -4.67
C LEU A 701 4.32 17.63 -5.76
N GLY A 702 3.09 17.21 -5.49
CA GLY A 702 1.97 17.34 -6.42
C GLY A 702 1.67 18.81 -6.74
N VAL A 703 1.62 19.67 -5.73
CA VAL A 703 1.44 21.12 -5.93
C VAL A 703 2.63 21.72 -6.70
N SER A 704 3.85 21.31 -6.39
CA SER A 704 5.05 21.78 -7.11
C SER A 704 5.03 21.41 -8.59
N VAL A 705 4.78 20.14 -8.91
CA VAL A 705 4.72 19.62 -10.29
C VAL A 705 3.60 20.28 -11.06
N LEU A 706 2.43 20.43 -10.44
CA LEU A 706 1.30 21.13 -11.05
C LEU A 706 1.69 22.56 -11.41
N LEU A 707 2.20 23.34 -10.45
CA LEU A 707 2.53 24.75 -10.68
C LEU A 707 3.62 24.92 -11.73
N LEU A 708 4.66 24.06 -11.72
CA LEU A 708 5.67 24.05 -12.77
C LEU A 708 5.06 23.73 -14.15
N ALA A 709 4.18 22.73 -14.24
CA ALA A 709 3.52 22.40 -15.49
C ALA A 709 2.68 23.58 -16.03
N LEU A 710 2.00 24.33 -15.15
CA LEU A 710 1.23 25.51 -15.54
C LEU A 710 2.10 26.67 -16.00
N LEU A 711 3.18 26.93 -15.28
CA LEU A 711 4.11 28.01 -15.64
C LEU A 711 4.80 27.70 -16.97
N CYS A 712 5.19 26.45 -17.22
CA CYS A 712 5.88 26.03 -18.43
C CYS A 712 4.96 25.87 -19.65
N ALA A 713 3.70 25.44 -19.47
CA ALA A 713 2.79 25.21 -20.60
C ALA A 713 2.16 26.51 -21.14
N ASP A 714 2.38 27.65 -20.48
CA ASP A 714 1.73 28.94 -20.72
C ASP A 714 0.21 28.83 -20.96
N LEU A 715 -0.40 27.83 -20.30
CA LEU A 715 -1.82 27.56 -20.42
C LEU A 715 -2.57 28.72 -19.79
N GLN A 716 -3.33 29.47 -20.60
CA GLN A 716 -4.26 30.44 -20.08
C GLN A 716 -5.14 29.77 -19.03
N LEU A 717 -5.15 30.36 -17.82
CA LEU A 717 -5.85 29.80 -16.66
C LEU A 717 -7.34 29.57 -16.96
N PHE A 718 -7.91 30.30 -17.92
CA PHE A 718 -9.27 30.14 -18.36
C PHE A 718 -9.37 30.06 -19.90
N PRO A 719 -10.22 29.18 -20.45
CA PRO A 719 -11.00 28.13 -19.76
C PRO A 719 -10.22 26.82 -19.59
N TRP A 720 -9.26 26.53 -20.47
CA TRP A 720 -8.66 25.20 -20.61
C TRP A 720 -7.61 24.88 -19.55
N GLY A 721 -6.78 25.86 -19.16
CA GLY A 721 -5.81 25.70 -18.08
C GLY A 721 -6.51 25.30 -16.78
N GLY A 722 -7.59 25.99 -16.41
CA GLY A 722 -8.38 25.71 -15.22
C GLY A 722 -9.02 24.32 -15.23
N ILE A 723 -9.53 23.86 -16.39
CA ILE A 723 -10.07 22.50 -16.54
C ILE A 723 -8.95 21.46 -16.37
N PHE A 724 -7.79 21.68 -16.99
CA PHE A 724 -6.65 20.77 -16.87
C PHE A 724 -6.11 20.71 -15.43
N ILE A 725 -5.96 21.87 -14.78
CA ILE A 725 -5.61 21.96 -13.35
C ILE A 725 -6.60 21.18 -12.53
N SER A 726 -7.89 21.44 -12.71
CA SER A 726 -8.95 20.78 -11.96
C SER A 726 -8.89 19.27 -12.18
N ALA A 727 -8.70 18.81 -13.42
CA ALA A 727 -8.58 17.39 -13.74
C ALA A 727 -7.37 16.71 -13.08
N MET A 728 -6.24 17.41 -12.94
CA MET A 728 -5.02 16.88 -12.31
C MET A 728 -5.06 16.96 -10.78
N VAL A 729 -5.55 18.07 -10.22
CA VAL A 729 -5.56 18.34 -8.78
C VAL A 729 -6.67 17.60 -8.06
N PHE A 730 -7.85 17.50 -8.69
CA PHE A 730 -9.03 16.91 -8.08
C PHE A 730 -8.70 15.50 -7.54
N PRO A 731 -8.11 14.55 -8.30
CA PRO A 731 -7.73 13.21 -7.81
C PRO A 731 -6.86 13.21 -6.57
N CYS A 732 -5.82 14.04 -6.59
CA CYS A 732 -4.89 14.15 -5.47
C CYS A 732 -5.58 14.66 -4.21
N LEU A 733 -6.43 15.69 -4.34
CA LEU A 733 -7.16 16.26 -3.21
C LEU A 733 -8.27 15.34 -2.68
N VAL A 734 -8.97 14.59 -3.54
CA VAL A 734 -9.95 13.58 -3.08
C VAL A 734 -9.24 12.46 -2.35
N PHE A 735 -8.11 11.98 -2.87
CA PHE A 735 -7.32 10.96 -2.18
C PHE A 735 -6.80 11.47 -0.82
N LEU A 736 -6.31 12.71 -0.76
CA LEU A 736 -5.90 13.32 0.50
C LEU A 736 -7.08 13.42 1.49
N ALA A 737 -8.25 13.86 1.03
CA ALA A 737 -9.47 13.91 1.86
C ALA A 737 -9.90 12.52 2.34
N TYR A 738 -9.76 11.48 1.50
CA TYR A 738 -10.00 10.08 1.87
C TYR A 738 -9.04 9.62 2.97
N VAL A 739 -7.74 9.91 2.84
CA VAL A 739 -6.72 9.58 3.87
C VAL A 739 -7.02 10.31 5.18
N VAL A 740 -7.41 11.59 5.13
CA VAL A 740 -7.80 12.36 6.32
C VAL A 740 -9.05 11.75 6.98
N LEU A 741 -10.06 11.35 6.20
CA LEU A 741 -11.25 10.66 6.72
C LEU A 741 -10.91 9.32 7.37
N ALA A 742 -10.02 8.54 6.75
CA ALA A 742 -9.53 7.27 7.29
C ALA A 742 -8.78 7.51 8.62
N HIS A 743 -7.91 8.53 8.68
CA HIS A 743 -7.25 8.95 9.91
C HIS A 743 -8.23 9.32 11.02
N CYS A 744 -9.23 10.15 10.71
CA CYS A 744 -10.24 10.54 11.69
C CYS A 744 -10.96 9.33 12.31
N ARG A 745 -11.21 8.27 11.53
CA ARG A 745 -11.81 7.03 12.05
C ARG A 745 -10.83 6.19 12.86
N SER A 746 -9.56 6.18 12.44
CA SER A 746 -8.51 5.49 13.18
C SER A 746 -8.35 6.06 14.60
N ILE A 747 -8.68 7.34 14.81
CA ILE A 747 -8.77 7.94 16.15
C ILE A 747 -9.91 7.31 16.98
N ASP A 748 -11.07 7.04 16.40
CA ASP A 748 -12.18 6.38 17.12
C ASP A 748 -11.82 4.93 17.49
N VAL A 749 -11.19 4.22 16.57
CA VAL A 749 -10.68 2.86 16.81
C VAL A 749 -9.65 2.87 17.94
N MET A 750 -8.72 3.82 17.90
CA MET A 750 -7.71 4.04 18.93
C MET A 750 -8.35 4.34 20.28
N GLN A 751 -9.31 5.26 20.35
CA GLN A 751 -10.05 5.57 21.59
C GLN A 751 -10.70 4.32 22.18
N HIS A 752 -11.36 3.53 21.33
CA HIS A 752 -11.99 2.29 21.74
C HIS A 752 -10.97 1.28 22.29
N GLN A 753 -9.85 1.09 21.57
CA GLN A 753 -8.76 0.20 22.00
C GLN A 753 -8.12 0.66 23.31
N VAL A 754 -7.88 1.95 23.50
CA VAL A 754 -7.25 2.46 24.73
C VAL A 754 -8.20 2.35 25.92
N ARG A 755 -9.49 2.64 25.74
CA ARG A 755 -10.51 2.50 26.82
C ARG A 755 -10.59 1.07 27.35
N HIS A 756 -10.45 0.08 26.48
CA HIS A 756 -10.51 -1.35 26.83
C HIS A 756 -9.13 -1.98 26.93
N PHE A 757 -8.06 -1.19 26.95
CA PHE A 757 -6.71 -1.70 27.00
C PHE A 757 -6.52 -2.50 28.30
N THR A 758 -6.06 -3.75 28.18
CA THR A 758 -5.59 -4.57 29.28
C THR A 758 -4.22 -5.13 28.92
N VAL A 759 -3.34 -5.28 29.91
CA VAL A 759 -2.04 -5.91 29.73
C VAL A 759 -2.21 -7.34 29.23
N GLU A 760 -3.20 -8.07 29.76
CA GLU A 760 -3.52 -9.43 29.33
C GLU A 760 -3.81 -9.53 27.83
N GLN A 761 -4.74 -8.71 27.30
CA GLN A 761 -5.15 -8.77 25.89
C GLN A 761 -4.15 -8.12 24.91
N SER A 762 -3.18 -7.37 25.41
CA SER A 762 -2.17 -6.73 24.57
C SER A 762 -1.19 -7.74 23.94
N PHE A 763 -0.78 -7.52 22.70
CA PHE A 763 0.13 -8.41 21.97
C PHE A 763 1.59 -8.19 22.36
N CYS A 764 2.33 -9.29 22.42
CA CYS A 764 3.78 -9.33 22.59
C CYS A 764 4.40 -10.21 21.50
N HIS A 765 5.40 -9.70 20.79
CA HIS A 765 6.01 -10.41 19.65
C HIS A 765 6.62 -11.76 20.06
N CYS A 766 7.21 -11.84 21.26
CA CYS A 766 7.74 -13.10 21.78
C CYS A 766 6.64 -14.16 21.96
N CYS A 767 5.47 -13.79 22.51
CA CYS A 767 4.38 -14.71 22.79
C CYS A 767 3.68 -15.16 21.51
N ASP A 768 3.48 -14.25 20.55
CA ASP A 768 2.85 -14.55 19.25
C ASP A 768 3.66 -15.57 18.43
N ASN A 769 4.98 -15.63 18.64
CA ASN A 769 5.87 -16.60 17.99
C ASN A 769 6.15 -17.84 18.86
N GLY A 770 5.36 -18.06 19.93
CA GLY A 770 5.54 -19.21 20.83
C GLY A 770 6.88 -19.24 21.55
N HIS A 771 7.48 -18.07 21.82
CA HIS A 771 8.81 -17.93 22.40
C HIS A 771 9.95 -18.58 21.58
N VAL A 772 9.75 -18.74 20.27
CA VAL A 772 10.76 -19.25 19.35
C VAL A 772 11.29 -18.12 18.46
N GLY A 773 12.60 -17.89 18.51
CA GLY A 773 13.31 -16.93 17.68
C GLY A 773 13.41 -17.36 16.22
N ALA A 774 13.81 -16.44 15.34
CA ALA A 774 13.94 -16.71 13.89
C ALA A 774 14.98 -17.80 13.54
N ASN A 775 15.87 -18.12 14.48
CA ASN A 775 16.86 -19.18 14.38
C ASN A 775 16.40 -20.50 15.03
N GLY A 776 15.16 -20.58 15.50
CA GLY A 776 14.62 -21.73 16.22
C GLY A 776 14.99 -21.80 17.71
N GLY A 777 15.83 -20.88 18.21
CA GLY A 777 16.20 -20.85 19.64
C GLY A 777 15.10 -20.22 20.51
N GLU A 778 15.01 -20.64 21.76
CA GLU A 778 14.11 -20.02 22.74
C GLU A 778 14.50 -18.55 22.99
N ILE A 779 13.49 -17.67 23.07
CA ILE A 779 13.68 -16.25 23.37
C ILE A 779 12.99 -15.88 24.69
N THR A 780 13.63 -15.00 25.46
CA THR A 780 13.08 -14.49 26.73
C THR A 780 11.71 -13.84 26.49
N CYS A 781 10.78 -14.07 27.42
CA CYS A 781 9.45 -13.49 27.36
C CYS A 781 9.48 -11.99 27.69
N ASP A 782 9.33 -11.14 26.67
CA ASP A 782 9.20 -9.68 26.80
C ASP A 782 8.06 -9.30 27.76
N ARG A 783 6.92 -10.00 27.67
CA ARG A 783 5.75 -9.76 28.53
C ARG A 783 6.09 -9.88 30.01
N LEU A 784 6.81 -10.95 30.38
CA LEU A 784 7.19 -11.18 31.77
C LEU A 784 8.13 -10.08 32.28
N THR A 785 9.07 -9.66 31.43
CA THR A 785 9.99 -8.56 31.73
C THR A 785 9.23 -7.27 31.95
N ILE A 786 8.34 -6.89 31.02
CA ILE A 786 7.50 -5.70 31.13
C ILE A 786 6.63 -5.74 32.39
N LEU A 787 6.01 -6.89 32.71
CA LEU A 787 5.19 -7.02 33.92
C LEU A 787 5.98 -6.74 35.20
N ARG A 788 7.23 -7.19 35.28
CA ARG A 788 8.12 -6.86 36.41
C ARG A 788 8.42 -5.37 36.47
N CYS A 789 8.71 -4.75 35.32
CA CYS A 789 8.89 -3.29 35.24
C CYS A 789 7.62 -2.55 35.70
N ILE A 790 6.44 -3.02 35.27
CA ILE A 790 5.16 -2.42 35.62
C ILE A 790 4.94 -2.47 37.14
N SER A 791 5.14 -3.64 37.76
CA SER A 791 5.05 -3.78 39.21
C SER A 791 6.06 -2.89 39.93
N ALA A 792 7.29 -2.78 39.42
CA ALA A 792 8.34 -1.96 40.03
C ALA A 792 8.08 -0.45 39.92
N TRP A 793 7.55 0.05 38.80
CA TRP A 793 7.38 1.49 38.54
C TRP A 793 6.02 2.01 38.99
N PHE A 794 4.95 1.23 38.77
CA PHE A 794 3.57 1.66 39.01
C PHE A 794 2.95 0.99 40.24
N GLY A 795 3.65 0.06 40.89
CA GLY A 795 3.18 -0.71 42.04
C GLY A 795 2.26 -1.88 41.66
N SER A 796 1.38 -1.70 40.66
CA SER A 796 0.49 -2.76 40.18
C SER A 796 0.13 -2.60 38.70
N VAL A 797 -0.38 -3.68 38.10
CA VAL A 797 -0.86 -3.69 36.70
C VAL A 797 -2.07 -2.80 36.54
N GLU A 798 -2.95 -2.74 37.54
CA GLU A 798 -4.17 -1.94 37.55
C GLU A 798 -3.86 -0.45 37.53
N THR A 799 -2.87 0.01 38.31
CA THR A 799 -2.42 1.41 38.28
C THR A 799 -1.83 1.79 36.93
N PHE A 800 -1.05 0.89 36.31
CA PHE A 800 -0.54 1.08 34.96
C PHE A 800 -1.67 1.18 33.92
N GLU A 801 -2.61 0.23 33.93
CA GLU A 801 -3.76 0.24 33.01
C GLU A 801 -4.62 1.48 33.21
N ALA A 802 -4.84 1.91 34.45
CA ALA A 802 -5.56 3.14 34.75
C ALA A 802 -4.86 4.36 34.16
N LEU A 803 -3.53 4.46 34.28
CA LEU A 803 -2.74 5.53 33.67
C LEU A 803 -2.83 5.49 32.13
N VAL A 804 -2.78 4.31 31.51
CA VAL A 804 -2.94 4.15 30.06
C VAL A 804 -4.34 4.59 29.60
N ARG A 805 -5.40 4.09 30.26
CA ARG A 805 -6.80 4.39 29.92
C ARG A 805 -7.16 5.87 30.11
N THR A 806 -6.47 6.56 31.01
CA THR A 806 -6.74 7.98 31.33
C THR A 806 -5.75 8.93 30.67
N GLN A 807 -4.54 9.04 31.19
CA GLN A 807 -3.55 10.04 30.77
C GLN A 807 -3.04 9.79 29.35
N VAL A 808 -2.61 8.56 29.04
CA VAL A 808 -2.11 8.22 27.69
C VAL A 808 -3.23 8.38 26.66
N SER A 809 -4.44 7.93 26.96
CA SER A 809 -5.63 8.12 26.12
C SER A 809 -5.87 9.60 25.78
N LYS A 810 -5.93 10.45 26.82
CA LYS A 810 -6.17 11.89 26.66
C LYS A 810 -5.08 12.54 25.80
N MET A 811 -3.82 12.21 26.04
CA MET A 811 -2.67 12.69 25.28
C MET A 811 -2.75 12.24 23.80
N LEU A 812 -2.96 10.95 23.54
CA LEU A 812 -3.06 10.38 22.19
C LEU A 812 -4.17 11.05 21.38
N VAL A 813 -5.39 11.14 21.94
CA VAL A 813 -6.51 11.76 21.24
C VAL A 813 -6.23 13.23 20.96
N TYR A 814 -5.76 13.97 21.97
CA TYR A 814 -5.50 15.40 21.81
C TYR A 814 -4.51 15.65 20.68
N GLN A 815 -3.40 14.92 20.64
CA GLN A 815 -2.37 15.12 19.62
C GLN A 815 -2.79 14.60 18.24
N LEU A 816 -3.40 13.42 18.15
CA LEU A 816 -3.84 12.84 16.87
C LEU A 816 -5.00 13.61 16.22
N ALA A 817 -5.86 14.23 17.02
CA ALA A 817 -6.99 15.00 16.51
C ALA A 817 -6.64 16.47 16.24
N ASN A 818 -5.69 17.06 16.97
CA ASN A 818 -5.45 18.51 16.91
C ASN A 818 -4.05 18.93 16.44
N GLN A 819 -3.03 18.05 16.51
CA GLN A 819 -1.63 18.42 16.23
C GLN A 819 -1.04 17.79 14.96
N VAL A 820 -1.78 16.90 14.28
CA VAL A 820 -1.30 16.21 13.06
C VAL A 820 -1.03 17.21 11.93
N PHE A 821 -1.96 18.12 11.68
CA PHE A 821 -1.83 19.18 10.70
C PHE A 821 -1.68 20.52 11.40
N SER A 822 -0.49 20.78 11.96
CA SER A 822 -0.20 22.10 12.52
C SER A 822 -0.21 23.17 11.43
N TYR A 823 -0.47 24.42 11.85
CA TYR A 823 -0.47 25.59 10.96
C TYR A 823 0.77 25.63 10.06
N TRP A 824 1.96 25.48 10.65
CA TRP A 824 3.22 25.54 9.93
C TRP A 824 3.42 24.40 8.92
N ARG A 825 2.86 23.20 9.17
CA ARG A 825 2.91 22.09 8.20
C ARG A 825 2.05 22.37 6.97
N ILE A 826 0.91 23.04 7.16
CA ILE A 826 0.04 23.45 6.04
C ILE A 826 0.69 24.57 5.24
N VAL A 827 1.26 25.58 5.91
CA VAL A 827 2.03 26.66 5.27
C VAL A 827 3.19 26.08 4.45
N GLN A 828 3.94 25.15 5.04
CA GLN A 828 5.01 24.43 4.35
C GLN A 828 4.48 23.68 3.12
N ALA A 829 3.38 22.93 3.22
CA ALA A 829 2.81 22.22 2.08
C ALA A 829 2.32 23.15 0.96
N ALA A 830 1.90 24.37 1.32
CA ALA A 830 1.41 25.39 0.39
C ALA A 830 2.51 26.31 -0.17
N SER A 831 3.77 26.19 0.28
CA SER A 831 4.85 27.10 -0.12
C SER A 831 5.13 27.17 -1.63
N PRO A 832 4.96 26.10 -2.43
CA PRO A 832 5.13 26.20 -3.88
C PRO A 832 4.19 27.22 -4.54
N VAL A 833 2.99 27.44 -3.95
CA VAL A 833 2.06 28.49 -4.41
C VAL A 833 2.69 29.87 -4.25
N ALA A 834 3.36 30.13 -3.13
CA ALA A 834 4.08 31.39 -2.91
C ALA A 834 5.15 31.60 -3.98
N TRP A 835 5.93 30.56 -4.28
CA TRP A 835 7.02 30.63 -5.25
C TRP A 835 6.49 30.85 -6.69
N ALA A 836 5.38 30.21 -7.04
CA ALA A 836 4.72 30.44 -8.33
C ALA A 836 4.16 31.87 -8.45
N ILE A 837 3.70 32.46 -7.35
CA ILE A 837 3.28 33.88 -7.35
C ILE A 837 4.46 34.81 -7.58
N LEU A 838 5.66 34.49 -7.07
CA LEU A 838 6.88 35.25 -7.39
C LEU A 838 7.23 35.16 -8.89
N ASP A 839 7.05 34.00 -9.52
CA ASP A 839 7.24 33.86 -10.97
C ASP A 839 6.20 34.70 -11.77
N MET A 840 4.94 34.73 -11.32
CA MET A 840 3.90 35.58 -11.95
C MET A 840 4.17 37.07 -11.76
N LEU A 841 4.73 37.47 -10.61
CA LEU A 841 5.13 38.84 -10.30
C LEU A 841 6.20 39.36 -11.25
N ASP A 842 7.20 38.53 -11.55
CA ASP A 842 8.27 38.86 -12.49
C ASP A 842 7.73 39.20 -13.89
N ARG A 843 6.71 38.46 -14.37
CA ARG A 843 6.08 38.74 -15.67
C ARG A 843 5.43 40.13 -15.71
N ASN A 844 4.74 40.52 -14.64
CA ASN A 844 3.96 41.76 -14.58
C ASN A 844 4.84 43.01 -14.41
N LEU A 845 6.03 42.86 -13.83
CA LEU A 845 6.98 43.94 -13.57
C LEU A 845 7.50 44.62 -14.84
N PHE A 846 7.51 43.91 -15.97
CA PHE A 846 7.91 44.46 -17.27
C PHE A 846 6.80 45.29 -17.95
N GLY A 847 5.57 45.26 -17.43
CA GLY A 847 4.44 46.01 -17.98
C GLY A 847 4.08 47.29 -17.21
N ILE A 848 3.99 47.24 -15.87
CA ILE A 848 3.52 48.36 -15.02
C ILE A 848 4.12 48.27 -13.60
N THR A 849 4.82 49.32 -13.14
CA THR A 849 5.58 49.36 -11.86
C THR A 849 4.73 49.34 -10.58
N LEU A 850 3.41 49.56 -10.63
CA LEU A 850 2.53 49.64 -9.45
C LEU A 850 2.02 48.29 -8.90
N ALA A 851 2.26 47.16 -9.57
CA ALA A 851 1.62 45.88 -9.23
C ALA A 851 2.35 45.02 -8.17
N VAL A 852 3.65 45.26 -7.88
CA VAL A 852 4.43 44.35 -7.02
C VAL A 852 3.95 44.24 -5.57
N PRO A 853 3.71 45.37 -4.85
CA PRO A 853 3.28 45.29 -3.46
C PRO A 853 1.93 44.58 -3.34
N GLN A 854 1.05 44.77 -4.32
CA GLN A 854 -0.29 44.20 -4.35
C GLN A 854 -0.26 42.68 -4.46
N THR A 855 0.46 42.13 -5.44
CA THR A 855 0.53 40.67 -5.63
C THR A 855 1.34 39.98 -4.54
N SER A 856 2.37 40.65 -3.99
CA SER A 856 3.12 40.13 -2.82
C SER A 856 2.20 39.98 -1.60
N LEU A 857 1.34 40.96 -1.36
CA LEU A 857 0.37 40.93 -0.26
C LEU A 857 -0.69 39.85 -0.47
N ALA A 858 -1.12 39.64 -1.71
CA ALA A 858 -2.00 38.52 -2.07
C ALA A 858 -1.32 37.17 -1.78
N ALA A 859 -0.06 36.98 -2.17
CA ALA A 859 0.70 35.74 -1.90
C ALA A 859 0.76 35.42 -0.40
N VAL A 860 1.08 36.43 0.42
CA VAL A 860 1.10 36.30 1.88
C VAL A 860 -0.29 35.90 2.40
N THR A 861 -1.34 36.58 1.92
CA THR A 861 -2.72 36.29 2.32
C THR A 861 -3.13 34.85 1.99
N TYR A 862 -2.84 34.38 0.78
CA TYR A 862 -3.18 33.03 0.33
C TYR A 862 -2.45 31.94 1.13
N VAL A 863 -1.15 32.09 1.35
CA VAL A 863 -0.28 31.06 1.94
C VAL A 863 -0.39 31.03 3.46
N PHE A 864 -0.42 32.19 4.12
CA PHE A 864 -0.39 32.29 5.58
C PHE A 864 -1.78 32.41 6.22
N CYS A 865 -2.79 32.90 5.52
CA CYS A 865 -4.12 33.07 6.11
C CYS A 865 -5.10 32.04 5.55
N TYR A 866 -5.23 32.05 4.23
CA TYR A 866 -6.31 31.36 3.56
C TYR A 866 -6.18 29.83 3.53
N ALA A 867 -5.07 29.31 3.01
CA ALA A 867 -4.85 27.86 2.90
C ALA A 867 -4.88 27.14 4.27
N PRO A 868 -4.23 27.66 5.33
CA PRO A 868 -4.35 27.08 6.68
C PRO A 868 -5.77 27.11 7.23
N SER A 869 -6.52 28.18 7.00
CA SER A 869 -7.91 28.32 7.47
C SER A 869 -8.85 27.30 6.83
N ILE A 870 -8.80 27.15 5.50
CA ILE A 870 -9.62 26.15 4.80
C ILE A 870 -9.24 24.74 5.22
N SER A 871 -7.94 24.44 5.29
CA SER A 871 -7.47 23.12 5.68
C SER A 871 -7.96 22.75 7.08
N LEU A 872 -7.95 23.70 8.03
CA LEU A 872 -8.48 23.52 9.37
C LEU A 872 -10.00 23.26 9.36
N ILE A 873 -10.77 24.07 8.62
CA ILE A 873 -12.22 23.91 8.48
C ILE A 873 -12.57 22.52 7.90
N LEU A 874 -11.90 22.13 6.81
CA LEU A 874 -12.10 20.84 6.17
C LEU A 874 -11.70 19.68 7.07
N LEU A 875 -10.62 19.80 7.85
CA LEU A 875 -10.22 18.79 8.82
C LEU A 875 -11.28 18.62 9.93
N ARG A 876 -11.84 19.71 10.45
CA ARG A 876 -12.93 19.63 11.45
C ARG A 876 -14.20 19.03 10.86
N LEU A 877 -14.54 19.41 9.62
CA LEU A 877 -15.69 18.84 8.93
C LEU A 877 -15.49 17.34 8.68
N ALA A 878 -14.30 16.95 8.20
CA ALA A 878 -13.91 15.55 7.99
C ALA A 878 -14.05 14.73 9.28
N TYR A 879 -13.59 15.28 10.42
CA TYR A 879 -13.80 14.63 11.71
C TYR A 879 -15.28 14.48 12.05
N ARG A 880 -16.11 15.53 11.89
CA ARG A 880 -17.56 15.45 12.19
C ARG A 880 -18.29 14.42 11.31
N VAL A 881 -17.97 14.35 10.02
CA VAL A 881 -18.68 13.46 9.07
C VAL A 881 -18.10 12.05 9.00
N ARG A 882 -17.03 11.76 9.74
CA ARG A 882 -16.28 10.49 9.64
C ARG A 882 -17.17 9.25 9.82
N ASN A 883 -18.22 9.34 10.63
CA ASN A 883 -19.12 8.22 10.97
C ASN A 883 -20.36 8.12 10.06
N LEU A 884 -20.54 9.02 9.08
CA LEU A 884 -21.70 8.98 8.18
C LEU A 884 -21.70 7.81 7.18
N GLY A 885 -20.65 6.99 7.13
CA GLY A 885 -20.65 5.82 6.25
C GLY A 885 -19.55 4.81 6.54
N HIS A 886 -19.93 3.56 6.80
CA HIS A 886 -18.98 2.47 7.10
C HIS A 886 -18.33 1.85 5.84
N SER A 887 -18.98 1.97 4.68
CA SER A 887 -18.47 1.36 3.45
C SER A 887 -17.37 2.20 2.80
N LYS A 888 -16.48 1.55 2.04
CA LYS A 888 -15.42 2.25 1.29
C LYS A 888 -16.01 3.23 0.27
N TRP A 889 -17.16 2.90 -0.35
CA TRP A 889 -17.82 3.79 -1.30
C TRP A 889 -18.35 5.06 -0.66
N THR A 890 -18.99 4.96 0.50
CA THR A 890 -19.47 6.16 1.21
C THR A 890 -18.31 7.02 1.70
N GLN A 891 -17.17 6.42 2.07
CA GLN A 891 -15.94 7.18 2.34
C GLN A 891 -15.46 8.01 1.15
N TRP A 892 -15.41 7.42 -0.06
CA TRP A 892 -15.03 8.14 -1.27
C TRP A 892 -16.01 9.27 -1.60
N LEU A 893 -17.31 9.01 -1.47
CA LEU A 893 -18.34 10.04 -1.67
C LEU A 893 -18.19 11.19 -0.66
N LEU A 894 -17.91 10.87 0.61
CA LEU A 894 -17.62 11.87 1.64
C LEU A 894 -16.34 12.67 1.31
N ALA A 895 -15.29 12.02 0.80
CA ALA A 895 -14.07 12.70 0.37
C ALA A 895 -14.33 13.68 -0.79
N VAL A 896 -15.12 13.27 -1.78
CA VAL A 896 -15.56 14.14 -2.89
C VAL A 896 -16.42 15.30 -2.35
N ALA A 897 -17.34 15.04 -1.43
CA ALA A 897 -18.18 16.07 -0.82
C ALA A 897 -17.34 17.09 -0.02
N LEU A 898 -16.35 16.63 0.75
CA LEU A 898 -15.41 17.51 1.46
C LEU A 898 -14.63 18.40 0.48
N LEU A 899 -14.17 17.83 -0.62
CA LEU A 899 -13.47 18.61 -1.64
C LEU A 899 -14.39 19.61 -2.35
N ALA A 900 -15.64 19.24 -2.62
CA ALA A 900 -16.64 20.15 -3.17
C ALA A 900 -16.89 21.33 -2.22
N VAL A 901 -17.02 21.08 -0.91
CA VAL A 901 -17.12 22.15 0.10
C VAL A 901 -15.87 23.04 0.09
N GLY A 902 -14.67 22.45 0.09
CA GLY A 902 -13.43 23.20 -0.01
C GLY A 902 -13.35 24.08 -1.26
N SER A 903 -13.79 23.55 -2.40
CA SER A 903 -13.84 24.27 -3.68
C SER A 903 -14.88 25.39 -3.69
N LEU A 904 -16.03 25.19 -3.02
CA LEU A 904 -17.04 26.25 -2.87
C LEU A 904 -16.52 27.39 -1.99
N ILE A 905 -15.80 27.09 -0.89
CA ILE A 905 -15.14 28.12 -0.07
C ILE A 905 -14.04 28.82 -0.89
N PHE A 906 -13.32 28.08 -1.75
CA PHE A 906 -12.38 28.61 -2.74
C PHE A 906 -13.01 29.67 -3.65
N VAL A 907 -14.06 29.27 -4.35
CA VAL A 907 -14.78 30.13 -5.28
C VAL A 907 -15.38 31.34 -4.55
N ALA A 908 -16.02 31.15 -3.40
CA ALA A 908 -16.60 32.24 -2.62
C ALA A 908 -15.56 33.28 -2.20
N TYR A 909 -14.39 32.85 -1.72
CA TYR A 909 -13.31 33.76 -1.38
C TYR A 909 -12.80 34.54 -2.59
N PHE A 910 -12.58 33.86 -3.71
CA PHE A 910 -12.12 34.50 -4.95
C PHE A 910 -13.12 35.56 -5.46
N TRP A 911 -14.42 35.28 -5.38
CA TRP A 911 -15.48 36.25 -5.67
C TRP A 911 -15.45 37.45 -4.71
N CYS A 912 -15.30 37.22 -3.40
CA CYS A 912 -15.18 38.29 -2.43
C CYS A 912 -13.93 39.15 -2.67
N GLU A 913 -12.78 38.53 -2.94
CA GLU A 913 -11.55 39.23 -3.30
C GLU A 913 -11.74 40.10 -4.54
N HIS A 914 -12.33 39.54 -5.60
CA HIS A 914 -12.59 40.27 -6.84
C HIS A 914 -13.54 41.46 -6.62
N ALA A 915 -14.61 41.27 -5.85
CA ALA A 915 -15.55 42.34 -5.51
C ALA A 915 -14.89 43.47 -4.69
N ILE A 916 -14.07 43.12 -3.68
CA ILE A 916 -13.34 44.08 -2.85
C ILE A 916 -12.29 44.83 -3.68
N LYS A 917 -11.58 44.13 -4.58
CA LYS A 917 -10.62 44.75 -5.49
C LYS A 917 -11.29 45.73 -6.44
N ARG A 918 -12.42 45.37 -7.02
CA ARG A 918 -13.21 46.25 -7.89
C ARG A 918 -13.69 47.49 -7.14
N LEU A 919 -14.23 47.32 -5.93
CA LEU A 919 -14.64 48.44 -5.09
C LEU A 919 -13.46 49.37 -4.72
N SER A 920 -12.29 48.80 -4.41
CA SER A 920 -11.08 49.58 -4.12
C SER A 920 -10.56 50.31 -5.34
N ASP A 921 -10.69 49.73 -6.53
CA ASP A 921 -10.35 50.39 -7.79
C ASP A 921 -11.28 51.59 -8.05
N ASP A 922 -12.58 51.38 -7.86
CA ASP A 922 -13.60 52.43 -8.01
C ASP A 922 -13.39 53.59 -7.00
N LEU A 923 -12.95 53.29 -5.76
CA LEU A 923 -12.79 54.29 -4.69
C LEU A 923 -11.40 54.96 -4.64
N PHE A 924 -10.33 54.22 -4.92
CA PHE A 924 -8.94 54.65 -4.69
C PHE A 924 -8.06 54.59 -5.94
N GLY A 925 -8.59 54.12 -7.07
CA GLY A 925 -7.87 53.98 -8.34
C GLY A 925 -6.74 52.93 -8.31
N ASN A 926 -6.71 52.05 -7.30
CA ASN A 926 -5.78 50.93 -7.22
C ASN A 926 -6.26 49.85 -6.22
N TRP A 927 -5.67 48.65 -6.29
CA TRP A 927 -6.06 47.50 -5.46
C TRP A 927 -5.30 47.38 -4.13
N MET A 928 -4.43 48.33 -3.79
CA MET A 928 -3.60 48.22 -2.58
C MET A 928 -4.43 48.25 -1.28
N PRO A 929 -5.38 49.20 -1.09
CA PRO A 929 -6.28 49.19 0.06
C PRO A 929 -7.07 47.88 0.18
N ALA A 930 -7.57 47.34 -0.94
CA ALA A 930 -8.25 46.04 -0.97
C ALA A 930 -7.37 44.90 -0.44
N ASN A 931 -6.12 44.77 -0.91
CA ASN A 931 -5.24 43.69 -0.46
C ASN A 931 -4.85 43.85 1.03
N ILE A 932 -4.66 45.09 1.51
CA ILE A 932 -4.40 45.35 2.94
C ILE A 932 -5.61 44.96 3.79
N ALA A 933 -6.81 45.39 3.38
CA ALA A 933 -8.05 45.03 4.07
C ALA A 933 -8.25 43.51 4.08
N LEU A 934 -8.05 42.83 2.95
CA LEU A 934 -8.12 41.37 2.84
C LEU A 934 -7.13 40.68 3.78
N LEU A 935 -5.86 41.11 3.82
CA LEU A 935 -4.87 40.54 4.74
C LEU A 935 -5.28 40.72 6.20
N ILE A 936 -5.73 41.92 6.60
CA ILE A 936 -6.14 42.20 7.98
C ILE A 936 -7.34 41.33 8.37
N VAL A 937 -8.38 41.29 7.53
CA VAL A 937 -9.61 40.55 7.81
C VAL A 937 -9.35 39.04 7.82
N THR A 938 -8.68 38.51 6.80
CA THR A 938 -8.38 37.06 6.74
C THR A 938 -7.35 36.65 7.79
N GLY A 939 -6.39 37.50 8.11
CA GLY A 939 -5.42 37.27 9.19
C GLY A 939 -6.11 37.21 10.56
N ALA A 940 -6.99 38.16 10.86
CA ALA A 940 -7.79 38.14 12.08
C ALA A 940 -8.71 36.91 12.14
N ALA A 941 -9.39 36.57 11.04
CA ALA A 941 -10.22 35.37 10.94
C ALA A 941 -9.39 34.09 11.15
N THR A 942 -8.20 34.01 10.56
CA THR A 942 -7.26 32.89 10.75
C THR A 942 -6.87 32.75 12.22
N LEU A 943 -6.47 33.85 12.87
CA LEU A 943 -6.13 33.85 14.30
C LEU A 943 -7.31 33.39 15.17
N VAL A 944 -8.52 33.89 14.88
CA VAL A 944 -9.73 33.48 15.59
C VAL A 944 -10.03 32.00 15.38
N LEU A 945 -9.97 31.50 14.15
CA LEU A 945 -10.19 30.09 13.83
C LEU A 945 -9.18 29.19 14.54
N TRP A 946 -7.89 29.50 14.48
CA TRP A 946 -6.86 28.67 15.10
C TRP A 946 -6.83 28.76 16.63
N ARG A 947 -7.36 29.84 17.23
CA ARG A 947 -7.44 30.00 18.70
C ARG A 947 -8.74 29.47 19.31
N HIS A 948 -9.87 29.68 18.63
CA HIS A 948 -11.21 29.48 19.20
C HIS A 948 -11.98 28.31 18.61
N LEU A 949 -11.58 27.77 17.46
CA LEU A 949 -12.26 26.59 16.91
C LEU A 949 -12.02 25.42 17.89
N PRO A 950 -13.09 24.90 18.53
CA PRO A 950 -12.93 23.99 19.64
C PRO A 950 -12.07 22.81 19.23
N ALA A 951 -11.16 22.43 20.12
CA ALA A 951 -10.41 21.21 19.95
C ALA A 951 -11.41 20.06 19.81
N ILE A 952 -11.01 19.03 19.06
CA ILE A 952 -11.77 17.79 19.07
C ILE A 952 -11.71 17.25 20.49
N GLU A 953 -12.82 17.35 21.20
CA GLU A 953 -12.97 16.84 22.56
C GLU A 953 -13.14 15.33 22.52
N THR A 954 -12.47 14.65 23.45
CA THR A 954 -12.77 13.27 23.79
C THR A 954 -14.20 13.21 24.29
N THR A 955 -15.05 12.36 23.70
CA THR A 955 -16.22 11.92 24.45
C THR A 955 -15.71 11.28 25.74
N PRO A 956 -16.25 11.63 26.92
CA PRO A 956 -15.86 10.98 28.16
C PRO A 956 -16.05 9.46 28.09
#